data_AF-A0A6G7X8C9-F1
#
_entry.id   AF-A0A6G7X8C9-F1
#
_cell.length_a   1.000
_cell.length_b   1.000
_cell.length_c   1.000
_cell.angle_alpha   90.00
_cell.angle_beta   90.00
_cell.angle_gamma   90.00
#
_symmetry.space_group_name_H-M   'P 1'
#
loop_
_entity.id
_entity.type
_entity.pdbx_description
1 polymer ?
#
loop_
_entity_poly.entity_id
_entity_poly.type
_entity_poly.pdbx_seq_one_letter_code
_entity_poly.pdbx_strand_id
1 'polypeptide(L)'
;MKQLYSKLIFLCLFIFSIGHVTAQDCSSSFTVSTASTPSTCQANGTVTVTLSGDLTNLYNIQYGLTSPTTGFTINPQEHNVLTNIPAGTYTVTVRAFCSVNAGYDVVKTVTNVTVGGNYKVPSVSFNATSSRKSYDVCNTGIIVLNVTDGSGTFTFNITSAPAGATTGVITPTKSGSLYTFPGQDYPSGDYVVEIDDGCYHSVATFTLGQVTGFPPFVYSNYTGPRPTLTDNTCSSLYWYTGTVSTGNPDYYRYYADGMYEVGAGPVGSMPTAWTAWIGANLVSSGLLLDISPNTYADFYIPNNISVYTRLKGCSAAYTSFNTYLKKPTMTNSVTNRGCENYTYTIRPWTDYDGLFCYPVAIKVTKSIGGEVVFNNPSWSYSTTGQVVTLDYNTSYTITMTDPNGTVATSSVNTNRDMTFTTNLVNCDNYQLQYYAPSGTTCWPIMVTITDAGGQVICTDSVTTTSVRQSCPLSFGQTYTFKATYPNSIPEYTYTTTKTVASGLPTTVNLTRNYSNACIEDNGYFYSTVSSATPWPVGTTLTITGPPGYTTQTYTATASNWYYYWPTTTIPAGNYTLTVDFGCGTPISTQITQNGVYSGKALSYTTENTCSGMKVTPSGLMTYQGANTTTYYRLTSGPVGFDKTVKSPGGSFIFSAPGTYVLGILNTNDANACVINTKTIVYTAPPLALSQTGSSAYECTDGATGVILLQAINGVAPYTYQLWNKDNTVQINIPEIVSSGQVHFDYGEADSTYTARIMDQCGNSFSQQITMAKLSTARIVYAEDNNVCTGDTIQLKCITLGNTAYNWTGPNGFSTTVQSPKIADADTTMTGWYRVTVMPEFCGDPVQDSVYINVYKPLTTGAVTDSQTVCVRTVANTLSCAVRGGSGVYTYQWQSSTNGTTGWTNIAGATSATYTPPTLIQSRTTYYHVIVTDRCGIVTSNSMAVNFKPCYIPVNPNIRSRGGR
;
A
#
# COMPACT_ATOMS: atom_id res chain seq x y z
N MET A 1 -33.11 -19.68 101.88
CA MET A 1 -33.87 -19.24 100.68
C MET A 1 -33.85 -17.73 100.41
N LYS A 2 -33.82 -16.82 101.42
CA LYS A 2 -33.73 -15.36 101.17
C LYS A 2 -32.35 -14.83 100.73
N GLN A 3 -31.26 -15.56 100.95
CA GLN A 3 -29.91 -15.18 100.45
C GLN A 3 -29.61 -15.67 99.01
N LEU A 4 -30.39 -16.61 98.47
CA LEU A 4 -30.21 -17.09 97.08
C LEU A 4 -30.89 -16.16 96.07
N TYR A 5 -32.01 -15.53 96.45
CA TYR A 5 -32.73 -14.56 95.62
C TYR A 5 -31.99 -13.23 95.44
N SER A 6 -31.22 -12.80 96.45
CA SER A 6 -30.45 -11.54 96.37
C SER A 6 -29.21 -11.68 95.46
N LYS A 7 -28.57 -12.86 95.42
CA LYS A 7 -27.43 -13.12 94.53
C LYS A 7 -27.83 -13.40 93.07
N LEU A 8 -29.02 -13.95 92.81
CA LEU A 8 -29.53 -14.14 91.44
C LEU A 8 -30.00 -12.83 90.79
N ILE A 9 -30.57 -11.90 91.57
CA ILE A 9 -31.03 -10.60 91.06
C ILE A 9 -29.83 -9.66 90.77
N PHE A 10 -28.76 -9.74 91.57
CA PHE A 10 -27.52 -8.99 91.29
C PHE A 10 -26.72 -9.55 90.11
N LEU A 11 -26.82 -10.85 89.81
CA LEU A 11 -26.18 -11.46 88.63
C LEU A 11 -26.99 -11.18 87.35
N CYS A 12 -28.32 -11.05 87.43
CA CYS A 12 -29.16 -10.69 86.27
C CYS A 12 -29.16 -9.17 85.95
N LEU A 13 -28.85 -8.29 86.92
CA LEU A 13 -28.77 -6.84 86.69
C LEU A 13 -27.38 -6.36 86.19
N PHE A 14 -26.34 -7.21 86.26
CA PHE A 14 -25.02 -6.91 85.70
C PHE A 14 -24.84 -7.42 84.25
N ILE A 15 -25.81 -8.17 83.71
CA ILE A 15 -25.75 -8.75 82.34
C ILE A 15 -26.51 -7.90 81.30
N PHE A 16 -27.26 -6.87 81.71
CA PHE A 16 -28.04 -6.00 80.79
C PHE A 16 -27.58 -4.53 80.73
N SER A 17 -26.32 -4.24 81.06
CA SER A 17 -25.73 -2.91 80.82
C SER A 17 -24.31 -2.98 80.28
N ILE A 18 -24.03 -3.93 79.38
CA ILE A 18 -23.13 -3.60 78.28
C ILE A 18 -23.98 -2.73 77.36
N GLY A 19 -23.98 -1.43 77.63
CA GLY A 19 -24.14 -0.50 76.52
C GLY A 19 -23.06 -0.90 75.53
N HIS A 20 -23.45 -1.56 74.44
CA HIS A 20 -22.66 -1.54 73.23
C HIS A 20 -22.50 -0.05 72.93
N VAL A 21 -21.41 0.55 73.40
CA VAL A 21 -20.74 1.55 72.60
C VAL A 21 -20.33 0.76 71.37
N THR A 22 -21.22 0.66 70.39
CA THR A 22 -20.76 0.39 69.03
C THR A 22 -19.75 1.49 68.82
N ALA A 23 -18.46 1.13 68.71
CA ALA A 23 -17.52 1.99 68.01
C ALA A 23 -18.28 2.40 66.75
N GLN A 24 -18.54 3.69 66.59
CA GLN A 24 -19.43 4.18 65.55
C GLN A 24 -18.80 3.75 64.23
N ASP A 25 -19.32 2.69 63.62
CA ASP A 25 -18.70 2.12 62.42
C ASP A 25 -18.71 3.20 61.32
N CYS A 26 -17.62 3.29 60.58
CA CYS A 26 -17.48 4.23 59.47
C CYS A 26 -18.68 4.07 58.52
N SER A 27 -19.36 5.16 58.16
CA SER A 27 -20.51 5.07 57.26
C SER A 27 -20.07 4.52 55.89
N SER A 28 -20.39 3.24 55.65
CA SER A 28 -20.20 2.59 54.35
C SER A 28 -21.42 2.77 53.43
N SER A 29 -22.44 3.48 53.91
CA SER A 29 -23.77 3.58 53.29
C SER A 29 -23.93 4.73 52.29
N PHE A 30 -22.91 5.58 52.12
CA PHE A 30 -22.97 6.64 51.11
C PHE A 30 -22.92 6.08 49.68
N THR A 31 -23.48 6.85 48.76
CA THR A 31 -23.58 6.54 47.33
C THR A 31 -22.89 7.62 46.50
N VAL A 32 -22.40 7.21 45.33
CA VAL A 32 -21.69 8.08 44.38
C VAL A 32 -22.46 8.10 43.06
N SER A 33 -22.72 9.30 42.54
CA SER A 33 -23.25 9.51 41.20
C SER A 33 -22.34 10.46 40.41
N THR A 34 -22.36 10.36 39.08
CA THR A 34 -21.48 11.14 38.20
C THR A 34 -22.28 11.76 37.07
N ALA A 35 -21.92 12.97 36.67
CA ALA A 35 -22.44 13.66 35.48
C ALA A 35 -21.27 14.17 34.65
N SER A 36 -21.23 13.83 33.36
CA SER A 36 -20.13 14.22 32.47
C SER A 36 -20.55 15.26 31.43
N THR A 37 -19.63 16.14 31.06
CA THR A 37 -19.75 16.99 29.87
C THR A 37 -18.81 16.47 28.77
N PRO A 38 -19.26 16.39 27.50
CA PRO A 38 -18.41 15.91 26.41
C PRO A 38 -17.17 16.79 26.19
N SER A 39 -16.05 16.15 25.83
CA SER A 39 -14.84 16.84 25.35
C SER A 39 -15.05 17.30 23.91
N THR A 40 -14.88 18.60 23.66
CA THR A 40 -14.90 19.22 22.33
C THR A 40 -13.51 19.48 21.75
N CYS A 41 -12.46 19.39 22.58
CA CYS A 41 -11.06 19.40 22.19
C CYS A 41 -10.37 18.09 22.65
N GLN A 42 -9.04 18.01 22.55
CA GLN A 42 -8.25 16.82 22.92
C GLN A 42 -8.51 16.35 24.36
N ALA A 43 -8.70 17.29 25.30
CA ALA A 43 -8.99 16.99 26.70
C ALA A 43 -9.58 18.19 27.45
N ASN A 44 -10.87 18.50 27.21
CA ASN A 44 -11.60 19.56 27.92
C ASN A 44 -12.97 19.12 28.48
N GLY A 45 -13.29 17.82 28.43
CA GLY A 45 -14.49 17.28 29.07
C GLY A 45 -14.41 17.36 30.59
N THR A 46 -15.55 17.23 31.26
CA THR A 46 -15.63 17.25 32.73
C THR A 46 -16.44 16.07 33.26
N VAL A 47 -16.17 15.68 34.50
CA VAL A 47 -16.95 14.71 35.29
C VAL A 47 -17.18 15.32 36.66
N THR A 48 -18.42 15.67 36.95
CA THR A 48 -18.86 16.11 38.27
C THR A 48 -19.32 14.91 39.09
N VAL A 49 -18.83 14.80 40.31
CA VAL A 49 -19.15 13.73 41.24
C VAL A 49 -20.05 14.25 42.36
N THR A 50 -21.17 13.57 42.60
CA THR A 50 -22.14 13.94 43.63
C THR A 50 -22.28 12.81 44.63
N LEU A 51 -22.11 13.14 45.92
CA LEU A 51 -22.26 12.21 47.04
C LEU A 51 -23.64 12.37 47.69
N SER A 52 -24.27 11.25 48.03
CA SER A 52 -25.57 11.21 48.69
C SER A 52 -25.60 10.12 49.77
N GLY A 53 -26.45 10.27 50.79
CA GLY A 53 -26.58 9.31 51.91
C GLY A 53 -25.92 9.81 53.19
N ASP A 54 -25.51 8.88 54.06
CA ASP A 54 -24.87 9.21 55.35
C ASP A 54 -23.36 9.42 55.17
N LEU A 55 -22.90 10.65 55.38
CA LEU A 55 -21.48 11.05 55.33
C LEU A 55 -20.88 11.27 56.73
N THR A 56 -21.60 10.90 57.79
CA THR A 56 -21.15 11.09 59.18
C THR A 56 -19.84 10.32 59.42
N ASN A 57 -18.89 10.95 60.10
CA ASN A 57 -17.55 10.41 60.40
C ASN A 57 -16.63 10.15 59.20
N LEU A 58 -16.94 10.68 58.02
CA LEU A 58 -16.04 10.73 56.88
C LEU A 58 -15.32 12.09 56.81
N TYR A 59 -14.02 12.08 56.56
CA TYR A 59 -13.21 13.28 56.33
C TYR A 59 -12.20 13.05 55.20
N ASN A 60 -11.61 14.13 54.68
CA ASN A 60 -10.65 14.09 53.56
C ASN A 60 -11.20 13.26 52.39
N ILE A 61 -12.37 13.68 51.87
CA ILE A 61 -13.01 13.03 50.73
C ILE A 61 -12.26 13.42 49.47
N GLN A 62 -11.86 12.42 48.69
CA GLN A 62 -11.07 12.62 47.50
C GLN A 62 -11.69 11.95 46.30
N TYR A 63 -11.60 12.65 45.17
CA TYR A 63 -12.15 12.26 43.88
C TYR A 63 -11.01 12.01 42.91
N GLY A 64 -10.88 10.78 42.44
CA GLY A 64 -9.94 10.39 41.39
C GLY A 64 -10.68 9.81 40.20
N LEU A 65 -10.01 9.76 39.06
CA LEU A 65 -10.56 9.18 37.84
C LEU A 65 -9.45 8.48 37.06
N THR A 66 -9.72 7.27 36.59
CA THR A 66 -8.77 6.48 35.82
C THR A 66 -9.43 5.95 34.56
N SER A 67 -8.71 5.91 33.45
CA SER A 67 -9.15 5.25 32.23
C SER A 67 -8.55 3.84 32.16
N PRO A 68 -9.37 2.78 32.23
CA PRO A 68 -8.87 1.41 32.11
C PRO A 68 -8.33 1.09 30.70
N THR A 69 -8.64 1.91 29.70
CA THR A 69 -8.20 1.70 28.30
C THR A 69 -7.07 2.62 27.88
N THR A 70 -7.11 3.89 28.29
CA THR A 70 -6.15 4.90 27.83
C THR A 70 -5.05 5.19 28.84
N GLY A 71 -5.17 4.73 30.08
CA GLY A 71 -4.23 5.04 31.18
C GLY A 71 -4.36 6.46 31.76
N PHE A 72 -5.20 7.32 31.17
CA PHE A 72 -5.43 8.68 31.67
C PHE A 72 -5.87 8.64 33.13
N THR A 73 -5.24 9.45 33.98
CA THR A 73 -5.48 9.47 35.42
C THR A 73 -5.63 10.91 35.89
N ILE A 74 -6.68 11.19 36.65
CA ILE A 74 -6.74 12.35 37.53
C ILE A 74 -6.49 11.83 38.94
N ASN A 75 -5.42 12.34 39.55
CA ASN A 75 -5.06 12.00 40.92
C ASN A 75 -6.17 12.41 41.88
N PRO A 76 -6.33 11.70 43.02
CA PRO A 76 -7.32 12.10 44.00
C PRO A 76 -7.11 13.53 44.45
N GLN A 77 -8.16 14.34 44.31
CA GLN A 77 -8.22 15.75 44.70
C GLN A 77 -9.47 16.00 45.55
N GLU A 78 -9.51 17.10 46.29
CA GLU A 78 -10.66 17.44 47.14
C GLU A 78 -11.85 17.99 46.34
N HIS A 79 -11.60 18.50 45.14
CA HIS A 79 -12.65 19.02 44.26
C HIS A 79 -13.45 17.90 43.57
N ASN A 80 -14.78 18.01 43.67
CA ASN A 80 -15.71 17.03 43.10
C ASN A 80 -15.98 17.24 41.59
N VAL A 81 -15.46 18.29 40.97
CA VAL A 81 -15.53 18.52 39.52
C VAL A 81 -14.17 18.21 38.91
N LEU A 82 -14.08 17.04 38.30
CA LEU A 82 -12.91 16.60 37.54
C LEU A 82 -13.00 17.23 36.14
N THR A 83 -11.94 17.89 35.70
CA THR A 83 -11.91 18.63 34.43
C THR A 83 -10.81 18.08 33.52
N ASN A 84 -10.79 18.53 32.27
CA ASN A 84 -9.75 18.21 31.30
C ASN A 84 -9.65 16.73 30.95
N ILE A 85 -10.81 16.10 30.84
CA ILE A 85 -10.93 14.67 30.60
C ILE A 85 -11.11 14.46 29.10
N PRO A 86 -10.22 13.68 28.44
CA PRO A 86 -10.42 13.27 27.04
C PRO A 86 -11.74 12.53 26.85
N ALA A 87 -12.22 12.45 25.61
CA ALA A 87 -13.32 11.53 25.31
C ALA A 87 -12.92 10.09 25.63
N GLY A 88 -13.78 9.34 26.31
CA GLY A 88 -13.47 7.97 26.71
C GLY A 88 -14.31 7.44 27.84
N THR A 89 -13.97 6.22 28.25
CA THR A 89 -14.60 5.53 29.38
C THR A 89 -13.65 5.52 30.57
N TYR A 90 -14.20 5.80 31.74
CA TYR A 90 -13.46 6.02 32.95
C TYR A 90 -14.08 5.30 34.16
N THR A 91 -13.24 5.06 35.15
CA THR A 91 -13.60 4.64 36.48
C THR A 91 -13.36 5.80 37.43
N VAL A 92 -14.43 6.35 37.99
CA VAL A 92 -14.35 7.36 39.05
C VAL A 92 -14.20 6.63 40.37
N THR A 93 -13.24 7.07 41.18
CA THR A 93 -13.00 6.56 42.53
C THR A 93 -13.22 7.69 43.52
N VAL A 94 -14.13 7.48 44.48
CA VAL A 94 -14.31 8.34 45.64
C VAL A 94 -13.78 7.62 46.85
N ARG A 95 -12.85 8.24 47.55
CA ARG A 95 -12.30 7.72 48.81
C ARG A 95 -12.57 8.71 49.93
N ALA A 96 -12.85 8.20 51.12
CA ALA A 96 -12.97 9.01 52.33
C ALA A 96 -12.31 8.30 53.52
N PHE A 97 -11.73 9.06 54.44
CA PHE A 97 -11.09 8.54 55.64
C PHE A 97 -12.06 8.53 56.82
N CYS A 98 -11.90 7.55 57.70
CA CYS A 98 -12.78 7.39 58.85
C CYS A 98 -12.22 8.10 60.10
N SER A 99 -12.97 9.04 60.66
CA SER A 99 -12.53 9.87 61.79
C SER A 99 -12.34 9.09 63.10
N VAL A 100 -12.90 7.89 63.20
CA VAL A 100 -12.85 7.01 64.37
C VAL A 100 -11.84 5.85 64.24
N ASN A 101 -11.32 5.59 63.03
CA ASN A 101 -10.25 4.61 62.80
C ASN A 101 -9.34 5.08 61.65
N ALA A 102 -8.20 5.69 62.00
CA ALA A 102 -7.25 6.26 61.05
C ALA A 102 -6.64 5.24 60.06
N GLY A 103 -6.77 3.94 60.32
CA GLY A 103 -6.32 2.87 59.42
C GLY A 103 -7.39 2.36 58.44
N TYR A 104 -8.59 2.95 58.43
CA TYR A 104 -9.72 2.48 57.61
C TYR A 104 -10.18 3.55 56.62
N ASP A 105 -9.98 3.30 55.32
CA ASP A 105 -10.51 4.10 54.22
C ASP A 105 -11.76 3.45 53.60
N VAL A 106 -12.77 4.27 53.31
CA VAL A 106 -13.96 3.83 52.57
C VAL A 106 -13.80 4.25 51.12
N VAL A 107 -13.80 3.28 50.20
CA VAL A 107 -13.66 3.51 48.76
C VAL A 107 -14.93 3.10 48.03
N LYS A 108 -15.44 3.98 47.17
CA LYS A 108 -16.53 3.73 46.24
C LYS A 108 -16.04 3.99 44.81
N THR A 109 -16.39 3.10 43.90
CA THR A 109 -16.03 3.24 42.48
C THR A 109 -17.28 3.27 41.62
N VAL A 110 -17.32 4.18 40.66
CA VAL A 110 -18.30 4.19 39.56
C VAL A 110 -17.53 3.86 38.29
N THR A 111 -17.77 2.67 37.74
CA THR A 111 -17.17 2.24 36.47
C THR A 111 -18.03 2.69 35.30
N ASN A 112 -17.47 2.64 34.09
CA ASN A 112 -18.16 2.98 32.84
C ASN A 112 -18.68 4.44 32.76
N VAL A 113 -18.04 5.37 33.49
CA VAL A 113 -18.33 6.81 33.34
C VAL A 113 -17.83 7.26 31.99
N THR A 114 -18.76 7.65 31.11
CA THR A 114 -18.42 8.03 29.73
C THR A 114 -18.32 9.54 29.62
N VAL A 115 -17.15 10.04 29.25
CA VAL A 115 -17.00 11.41 28.76
C VAL A 115 -17.16 11.32 27.24
N GLY A 116 -18.27 11.85 26.73
CA GLY A 116 -18.52 11.88 25.30
C GLY A 116 -17.51 12.76 24.56
N GLY A 117 -17.47 12.66 23.25
CA GLY A 117 -16.63 13.50 22.40
C GLY A 117 -16.14 12.72 21.19
N ASN A 118 -16.13 13.37 20.04
CA ASN A 118 -15.66 12.82 18.77
C ASN A 118 -14.53 13.66 18.17
N TYR A 119 -14.00 14.61 18.96
CA TYR A 119 -12.89 15.44 18.54
C TYR A 119 -11.68 14.59 18.22
N LYS A 120 -11.08 14.87 17.07
CA LYS A 120 -9.83 14.30 16.62
C LYS A 120 -8.94 15.46 16.24
N VAL A 121 -7.67 15.40 16.66
CA VAL A 121 -6.70 16.46 16.39
C VAL A 121 -6.60 16.69 14.87
N PRO A 122 -6.65 17.95 14.39
CA PRO A 122 -6.48 18.24 12.98
C PRO A 122 -5.14 17.72 12.49
N SER A 123 -5.18 17.00 11.36
CA SER A 123 -3.99 16.51 10.68
C SER A 123 -3.85 17.26 9.37
N VAL A 124 -2.70 17.90 9.17
CA VAL A 124 -2.35 18.55 7.90
C VAL A 124 -1.14 17.90 7.26
N SER A 125 -1.22 17.67 5.96
CA SER A 125 -0.10 17.18 5.16
C SER A 125 -0.12 17.76 3.76
N PHE A 126 1.06 17.86 3.15
CA PHE A 126 1.17 18.29 1.75
C PHE A 126 0.62 17.21 0.80
N ASN A 127 -0.32 17.59 -0.06
CA ASN A 127 -0.83 16.71 -1.10
C ASN A 127 0.00 16.87 -2.38
N ALA A 128 1.01 16.04 -2.55
CA ALA A 128 1.87 16.07 -3.73
C ALA A 128 1.15 15.73 -5.05
N THR A 129 0.02 15.03 -5.03
CA THR A 129 -0.72 14.63 -6.25
C THR A 129 -1.56 15.76 -6.81
N SER A 130 -2.25 16.48 -5.92
CA SER A 130 -3.11 17.60 -6.28
C SER A 130 -2.32 18.89 -6.46
N SER A 131 -1.19 19.03 -5.74
CA SER A 131 -0.22 20.10 -5.94
C SER A 131 0.49 19.99 -7.28
N ARG A 132 0.99 21.12 -7.80
CA ARG A 132 1.81 21.17 -9.01
C ARG A 132 3.15 21.79 -8.66
N LYS A 133 4.24 21.08 -8.95
CA LYS A 133 5.62 21.60 -8.82
C LYS A 133 5.79 22.90 -9.61
N SER A 134 6.71 23.76 -9.22
CA SER A 134 6.99 25.03 -9.92
C SER A 134 8.11 24.86 -10.96
N TYR A 135 8.09 25.59 -12.06
CA TYR A 135 9.24 25.62 -12.98
C TYR A 135 10.41 26.40 -12.36
N ASP A 136 11.63 26.05 -12.74
CA ASP A 136 12.85 26.73 -12.29
C ASP A 136 12.95 28.19 -12.78
N VAL A 137 12.44 28.44 -13.99
CA VAL A 137 12.49 29.72 -14.68
C VAL A 137 11.30 30.65 -14.39
N CYS A 138 10.20 30.11 -13.87
CA CYS A 138 8.97 30.87 -13.59
C CYS A 138 8.15 30.21 -12.49
N ASN A 139 7.59 31.03 -11.59
CA ASN A 139 6.73 30.53 -10.53
C ASN A 139 5.37 30.09 -11.11
N THR A 140 5.10 28.80 -11.08
CA THR A 140 3.89 28.19 -11.65
C THR A 140 3.29 27.09 -10.75
N GLY A 141 3.74 27.05 -9.51
CA GLY A 141 3.38 26.03 -8.54
C GLY A 141 1.98 26.21 -7.96
N ILE A 142 1.36 25.08 -7.61
CA ILE A 142 0.09 25.03 -6.87
C ILE A 142 0.34 24.26 -5.58
N ILE A 143 -0.12 24.80 -4.46
CA ILE A 143 -0.06 24.13 -3.16
C ILE A 143 -1.45 23.65 -2.78
N VAL A 144 -1.57 22.35 -2.52
CA VAL A 144 -2.77 21.70 -2.00
C VAL A 144 -2.39 20.93 -0.75
N LEU A 145 -3.15 21.13 0.33
CA LEU A 145 -2.99 20.40 1.58
C LEU A 145 -4.13 19.39 1.76
N ASN A 146 -3.81 18.21 2.28
CA ASN A 146 -4.81 17.36 2.91
C ASN A 146 -5.00 17.85 4.33
N VAL A 147 -6.23 18.21 4.69
CA VAL A 147 -6.59 18.46 6.08
C VAL A 147 -7.72 17.51 6.45
N THR A 148 -7.47 16.67 7.45
CA THR A 148 -8.48 15.78 8.03
C THR A 148 -8.69 16.09 9.49
N ASP A 149 -9.81 15.60 10.03
CA ASP A 149 -10.16 15.75 11.44
C ASP A 149 -10.33 17.22 11.85
N GLY A 150 -10.11 17.57 13.12
CA GLY A 150 -10.30 18.91 13.68
C GLY A 150 -11.76 19.34 13.84
N SER A 151 -11.94 20.58 14.26
CA SER A 151 -13.27 21.19 14.46
C SER A 151 -14.07 21.40 13.16
N GLY A 152 -13.40 21.35 12.01
CA GLY A 152 -13.97 21.62 10.69
C GLY A 152 -13.89 23.09 10.26
N THR A 153 -13.47 23.99 11.17
CA THR A 153 -13.18 25.40 10.89
C THR A 153 -11.70 25.65 11.19
N PHE A 154 -10.97 26.20 10.22
CA PHE A 154 -9.51 26.34 10.32
C PHE A 154 -9.06 27.73 9.88
N THR A 155 -8.06 28.24 10.57
CA THR A 155 -7.26 29.38 10.14
C THR A 155 -5.97 28.86 9.53
N PHE A 156 -5.61 29.31 8.33
CA PHE A 156 -4.39 28.89 7.63
C PHE A 156 -3.39 30.03 7.57
N ASN A 157 -2.15 29.79 8.00
CA ASN A 157 -1.10 30.80 8.04
C ASN A 157 0.21 30.24 7.46
N ILE A 158 0.75 30.88 6.42
CA ILE A 158 2.08 30.55 5.91
C ILE A 158 3.10 31.26 6.79
N THR A 159 3.80 30.52 7.65
CA THR A 159 4.78 31.08 8.59
C THR A 159 6.18 31.19 8.00
N SER A 160 6.51 30.36 7.00
CA SER A 160 7.77 30.41 6.25
C SER A 160 7.55 30.01 4.79
N ALA A 161 8.24 30.68 3.86
CA ALA A 161 8.13 30.42 2.43
C ALA A 161 9.43 30.79 1.69
N PRO A 162 9.65 30.27 0.46
CA PRO A 162 10.81 30.61 -0.37
C PRO A 162 10.81 32.07 -0.81
N ALA A 163 11.97 32.57 -1.22
CA ALA A 163 12.08 33.91 -1.78
C ALA A 163 11.10 34.11 -2.96
N GLY A 164 10.31 35.19 -2.91
CA GLY A 164 9.29 35.51 -3.92
C GLY A 164 7.88 35.03 -3.57
N ALA A 165 7.67 34.28 -2.48
CA ALA A 165 6.35 33.95 -1.94
C ALA A 165 5.98 34.86 -0.75
N THR A 166 4.71 35.21 -0.62
CA THR A 166 4.18 35.97 0.54
C THR A 166 3.84 35.05 1.71
N THR A 167 4.24 35.44 2.93
CA THR A 167 3.84 34.82 4.20
C THR A 167 2.59 35.49 4.78
N GLY A 168 1.90 34.82 5.72
CA GLY A 168 0.72 35.33 6.42
C GLY A 168 -0.54 34.48 6.23
N VAL A 169 -1.66 35.02 6.73
CA VAL A 169 -2.97 34.34 6.71
C VAL A 169 -3.49 34.25 5.28
N ILE A 170 -3.95 33.06 4.91
CA ILE A 170 -4.53 32.77 3.60
C ILE A 170 -5.91 32.14 3.75
N THR A 171 -6.69 32.19 2.67
CA THR A 171 -8.01 31.54 2.61
C THR A 171 -8.03 30.52 1.47
N PRO A 172 -7.75 29.23 1.76
CA PRO A 172 -7.78 28.19 0.76
C PRO A 172 -9.20 27.86 0.29
N THR A 173 -9.33 27.40 -0.95
CA THR A 173 -10.58 26.82 -1.46
C THR A 173 -10.68 25.36 -1.03
N LYS A 174 -11.77 24.99 -0.36
CA LYS A 174 -12.02 23.62 0.13
C LYS A 174 -12.74 22.77 -0.92
N SER A 175 -12.26 21.54 -1.14
CA SER A 175 -12.93 20.48 -1.91
C SER A 175 -12.75 19.15 -1.19
N GLY A 176 -13.80 18.66 -0.50
CA GLY A 176 -13.69 17.50 0.38
C GLY A 176 -12.71 17.76 1.54
N SER A 177 -11.68 16.92 1.67
CA SER A 177 -10.56 17.08 2.61
C SER A 177 -9.37 17.87 2.04
N LEU A 178 -9.47 18.38 0.81
CA LEU A 178 -8.41 19.13 0.15
C LEU A 178 -8.61 20.63 0.30
N TYR A 179 -7.53 21.33 0.64
CA TYR A 179 -7.48 22.79 0.75
C TYR A 179 -6.44 23.31 -0.25
N THR A 180 -6.91 23.99 -1.29
CA THR A 180 -6.07 24.54 -2.36
C THR A 180 -5.78 26.00 -2.09
N PHE A 181 -4.51 26.36 -2.04
CA PHE A 181 -4.09 27.74 -1.78
C PHE A 181 -4.52 28.67 -2.93
N PRO A 182 -4.78 29.95 -2.64
CA PRO A 182 -5.16 30.92 -3.67
C PRO A 182 -3.99 31.20 -4.62
N GLY A 183 -4.25 31.41 -5.92
CA GLY A 183 -3.19 31.63 -6.91
C GLY A 183 -2.60 30.35 -7.50
N GLN A 184 -1.64 30.50 -8.42
CA GLN A 184 -1.08 29.41 -9.25
C GLN A 184 0.41 29.62 -9.55
N ASP A 185 1.07 30.46 -8.75
CA ASP A 185 2.36 31.11 -9.00
C ASP A 185 3.28 30.97 -7.77
N TYR A 186 3.17 29.86 -7.05
CA TYR A 186 4.05 29.56 -5.91
C TYR A 186 5.45 29.14 -6.40
N PRO A 187 6.55 29.74 -5.93
CA PRO A 187 7.91 29.31 -6.24
C PRO A 187 8.22 27.92 -5.67
N SER A 188 9.12 27.18 -6.31
CA SER A 188 9.66 25.94 -5.73
C SER A 188 10.51 26.26 -4.50
N GLY A 189 10.47 25.39 -3.49
CA GLY A 189 11.23 25.54 -2.24
C GLY A 189 10.43 25.10 -1.02
N ASP A 190 10.97 25.40 0.16
CA ASP A 190 10.40 24.97 1.43
C ASP A 190 9.33 25.93 1.96
N TYR A 191 8.23 25.35 2.43
CA TYR A 191 7.11 26.04 3.03
C TYR A 191 6.81 25.47 4.42
N VAL A 192 6.43 26.34 5.34
CA VAL A 192 5.85 25.99 6.64
C VAL A 192 4.48 26.62 6.73
N VAL A 193 3.46 25.79 6.92
CA VAL A 193 2.06 26.21 7.01
C VAL A 193 1.49 25.74 8.33
N GLU A 194 0.98 26.68 9.10
CA GLU A 194 0.23 26.43 10.33
C GLU A 194 -1.26 26.40 10.02
N ILE A 195 -1.96 25.43 10.61
CA ILE A 195 -3.41 25.39 10.70
C ILE A 195 -3.82 25.40 12.17
N ASP A 196 -4.82 26.21 12.49
CA ASP A 196 -5.37 26.32 13.84
C ASP A 196 -6.88 26.16 13.78
N ASP A 197 -7.42 25.27 14.62
CA ASP A 197 -8.85 24.99 14.74
C ASP A 197 -9.46 25.48 16.06
N GLY A 198 -8.68 26.21 16.86
CA GLY A 198 -9.01 26.74 18.18
C GLY A 198 -8.71 25.77 19.34
N CYS A 199 -8.52 24.48 19.05
CA CYS A 199 -8.15 23.45 20.03
C CYS A 199 -6.69 23.01 19.89
N TYR A 200 -6.16 23.03 18.66
CA TYR A 200 -4.83 22.52 18.36
C TYR A 200 -4.22 23.23 17.15
N HIS A 201 -2.92 23.54 17.23
CA HIS A 201 -2.16 24.09 16.12
C HIS A 201 -1.37 22.97 15.45
N SER A 202 -1.70 22.65 14.21
CA SER A 202 -0.97 21.66 13.42
C SER A 202 -0.14 22.33 12.35
N VAL A 203 1.12 21.94 12.22
CA VAL A 203 2.06 22.54 11.28
C VAL A 203 2.45 21.51 10.21
N ALA A 204 2.33 21.90 8.94
CA ALA A 204 2.85 21.16 7.81
C ALA A 204 4.12 21.84 7.27
N THR A 205 5.23 21.12 7.32
CA THR A 205 6.48 21.50 6.66
C THR A 205 6.69 20.64 5.42
N PHE A 206 6.82 21.26 4.25
CA PHE A 206 6.99 20.55 2.97
C PHE A 206 7.77 21.37 1.94
N THR A 207 8.34 20.66 0.96
CA THR A 207 9.02 21.27 -0.19
C THR A 207 8.13 21.20 -1.42
N LEU A 208 7.81 22.34 -2.03
CA LEU A 208 7.23 22.38 -3.36
C LEU A 208 8.34 22.12 -4.38
N GLY A 209 8.27 20.97 -5.05
CA GLY A 209 9.31 20.55 -5.98
C GLY A 209 9.49 21.49 -7.17
N GLN A 210 10.65 21.35 -7.83
CA GLN A 210 11.02 22.08 -9.04
C GLN A 210 10.87 21.17 -10.28
N VAL A 211 10.46 21.76 -11.40
CA VAL A 211 10.47 21.15 -12.74
C VAL A 211 11.56 21.83 -13.55
N THR A 212 12.43 21.03 -14.17
CA THR A 212 13.49 21.50 -15.06
C THR A 212 13.32 20.85 -16.43
N GLY A 213 13.58 21.61 -17.50
CA GLY A 213 13.42 21.13 -18.86
C GLY A 213 11.95 21.00 -19.28
N PHE A 214 11.71 20.36 -20.42
CA PHE A 214 10.38 20.27 -21.04
C PHE A 214 10.07 18.83 -21.46
N PRO A 215 8.78 18.47 -21.60
CA PRO A 215 8.40 17.16 -22.12
C PRO A 215 9.08 16.88 -23.46
N PRO A 216 9.77 15.74 -23.59
CA PRO A 216 10.20 15.29 -24.91
C PRO A 216 8.94 14.93 -25.72
N PHE A 217 9.01 15.16 -27.02
CA PHE A 217 7.97 14.70 -27.92
C PHE A 217 8.02 13.16 -28.01
N VAL A 218 6.88 12.51 -27.81
CA VAL A 218 6.79 11.04 -27.85
C VAL A 218 6.62 10.63 -29.31
N TYR A 219 7.67 10.05 -29.86
CA TYR A 219 7.66 9.73 -31.27
C TYR A 219 6.92 8.40 -31.55
N SER A 220 5.75 8.45 -32.21
CA SER A 220 5.19 7.32 -32.97
C SER A 220 5.89 7.13 -34.33
N ASN A 221 5.52 6.06 -35.05
CA ASN A 221 5.99 5.79 -36.42
C ASN A 221 5.62 6.88 -37.46
N TYR A 222 4.82 7.89 -37.08
CA TYR A 222 4.33 8.96 -37.96
C TYR A 222 4.87 10.35 -37.60
N THR A 223 6.04 10.46 -37.00
CA THR A 223 6.47 11.68 -36.33
C THR A 223 7.25 12.66 -37.16
N GLY A 224 6.86 13.92 -37.06
CA GLY A 224 7.50 15.02 -37.75
C GLY A 224 6.53 16.16 -38.08
N PRO A 225 7.05 17.26 -38.63
CA PRO A 225 6.24 18.30 -39.22
C PRO A 225 5.79 17.86 -40.60
N ARG A 226 4.48 17.87 -40.83
CA ARG A 226 3.85 17.37 -42.04
C ARG A 226 3.10 18.49 -42.74
N PRO A 227 3.46 18.84 -43.98
CA PRO A 227 2.68 19.76 -44.79
C PRO A 227 1.19 19.45 -44.78
N THR A 228 0.34 20.48 -44.68
CA THR A 228 -1.09 20.30 -45.00
C THR A 228 -1.26 20.12 -46.50
N LEU A 229 -2.10 19.16 -46.88
CA LEU A 229 -2.35 18.82 -48.28
C LEU A 229 -3.57 19.57 -48.80
N THR A 230 -3.34 20.80 -49.23
CA THR A 230 -4.39 21.71 -49.69
C THR A 230 -3.86 22.60 -50.80
N ASP A 231 -4.61 22.69 -51.90
CA ASP A 231 -4.21 23.50 -53.05
C ASP A 231 -4.02 24.96 -52.60
N ASN A 232 -2.90 25.58 -52.98
CA ASN A 232 -2.53 26.97 -52.68
C ASN A 232 -2.32 27.33 -51.20
N THR A 233 -2.06 26.38 -50.31
CA THR A 233 -1.78 26.68 -48.88
C THR A 233 -0.52 25.95 -48.41
N CYS A 234 0.54 26.72 -48.21
CA CYS A 234 1.89 26.18 -47.96
C CYS A 234 2.54 26.73 -46.69
N SER A 235 1.75 27.37 -45.81
CA SER A 235 2.18 28.08 -44.59
C SER A 235 1.65 27.45 -43.29
N SER A 236 1.14 26.22 -43.33
CA SER A 236 0.59 25.54 -42.14
C SER A 236 1.01 24.09 -42.12
N LEU A 237 1.56 23.58 -41.03
CA LEU A 237 1.97 22.17 -40.95
C LEU A 237 1.35 21.47 -39.75
N TYR A 238 1.10 20.18 -39.88
CA TYR A 238 0.73 19.32 -38.76
C TYR A 238 1.97 18.81 -38.04
N TRP A 239 2.03 19.03 -36.73
CA TRP A 239 3.07 18.48 -35.86
C TRP A 239 2.52 17.29 -35.07
N TYR A 240 2.99 16.09 -35.41
CA TYR A 240 2.54 14.84 -34.80
C TYR A 240 3.43 14.43 -33.64
N THR A 241 3.14 14.96 -32.46
CA THR A 241 3.91 14.72 -31.24
C THR A 241 3.29 13.66 -30.31
N GLY A 242 2.08 13.19 -30.58
CA GLY A 242 1.31 12.44 -29.59
C GLY A 242 1.03 13.28 -28.32
N THR A 243 0.46 12.63 -27.31
CA THR A 243 0.27 13.23 -25.99
C THR A 243 1.59 13.27 -25.22
N VAL A 244 1.73 14.21 -24.29
CA VAL A 244 2.81 14.12 -23.29
C VAL A 244 2.72 12.78 -22.56
N SER A 245 3.86 12.09 -22.43
CA SER A 245 3.92 10.79 -21.76
C SER A 245 3.44 10.87 -20.32
N THR A 246 2.60 9.93 -19.90
CA THR A 246 2.25 9.73 -18.48
C THR A 246 3.41 9.19 -17.65
N GLY A 247 4.50 8.74 -18.29
CA GLY A 247 5.71 8.24 -17.64
C GLY A 247 6.50 9.33 -16.90
N ASN A 248 6.32 10.61 -17.25
CA ASN A 248 6.78 11.73 -16.42
C ASN A 248 5.54 12.49 -15.87
N PRO A 249 5.19 12.29 -14.59
CA PRO A 249 3.96 12.84 -14.02
C PRO A 249 3.97 14.37 -13.93
N ASP A 250 5.15 14.98 -13.76
CA ASP A 250 5.27 16.44 -13.67
C ASP A 250 4.94 17.08 -15.01
N TYR A 251 5.55 16.60 -16.10
CA TYR A 251 5.23 17.10 -17.43
C TYR A 251 3.78 16.83 -17.82
N TYR A 252 3.27 15.64 -17.52
CA TYR A 252 1.88 15.31 -17.82
C TYR A 252 0.89 16.21 -17.07
N ARG A 253 1.20 16.59 -15.82
CA ARG A 253 0.37 17.53 -15.05
C ARG A 253 0.25 18.89 -15.72
N TYR A 254 1.37 19.47 -16.15
CA TYR A 254 1.37 20.75 -16.88
C TYR A 254 0.64 20.66 -18.22
N TYR A 255 0.74 19.53 -18.92
CA TYR A 255 -0.01 19.28 -20.15
C TYR A 255 -1.51 19.19 -19.91
N ALA A 256 -1.94 18.45 -18.88
CA ALA A 256 -3.35 18.32 -18.50
C ALA A 256 -3.98 19.67 -18.10
N ASP A 257 -3.18 20.54 -17.46
CA ASP A 257 -3.60 21.89 -17.08
C ASP A 257 -3.53 22.89 -18.26
N GLY A 258 -3.12 22.46 -19.46
CA GLY A 258 -3.07 23.29 -20.66
C GLY A 258 -1.97 24.36 -20.67
N MET A 259 -0.87 24.10 -19.96
CA MET A 259 0.21 25.08 -19.76
C MET A 259 1.27 25.10 -20.87
N TYR A 260 1.26 24.15 -21.81
CA TYR A 260 2.23 24.12 -22.92
C TYR A 260 1.65 24.71 -24.20
N GLU A 261 2.49 25.48 -24.89
CA GLU A 261 2.24 25.98 -26.24
C GLU A 261 3.38 25.55 -27.17
N VAL A 262 3.04 25.25 -28.42
CA VAL A 262 3.98 24.80 -29.45
C VAL A 262 3.89 25.72 -30.65
N GLY A 263 5.05 26.06 -31.21
CA GLY A 263 5.17 26.83 -32.45
C GLY A 263 6.32 26.29 -33.29
N ALA A 264 6.37 26.66 -34.57
CA ALA A 264 7.46 26.27 -35.46
C ALA A 264 7.94 27.46 -36.30
N GLY A 265 9.22 27.46 -36.65
CA GLY A 265 9.83 28.53 -37.43
C GLY A 265 11.23 28.18 -37.93
N PRO A 266 11.86 29.09 -38.69
CA PRO A 266 13.21 28.90 -39.21
C PRO A 266 14.21 28.67 -38.09
N VAL A 267 15.28 27.92 -38.39
CA VAL A 267 16.31 27.62 -37.39
C VAL A 267 16.90 28.90 -36.82
N GLY A 268 16.77 29.08 -35.50
CA GLY A 268 17.26 30.26 -34.78
C GLY A 268 16.28 31.44 -34.70
N SER A 269 15.05 31.30 -35.20
CA SER A 269 14.02 32.35 -35.15
C SER A 269 12.79 31.88 -34.37
N MET A 270 12.28 32.74 -33.47
CA MET A 270 11.07 32.44 -32.68
C MET A 270 9.81 32.37 -33.56
N PRO A 271 8.88 31.45 -33.27
CA PRO A 271 7.57 31.41 -33.93
C PRO A 271 6.77 32.68 -33.69
N THR A 272 6.09 33.15 -34.73
CA THR A 272 5.15 34.28 -34.72
C THR A 272 3.77 33.88 -34.20
N ALA A 273 3.42 32.60 -34.31
CA ALA A 273 2.17 32.01 -33.84
C ALA A 273 2.43 30.82 -32.90
N TRP A 274 1.51 30.62 -31.95
CA TRP A 274 1.61 29.59 -30.92
C TRP A 274 0.29 28.85 -30.76
N THR A 275 0.36 27.53 -30.73
CA THR A 275 -0.79 26.64 -30.60
C THR A 275 -0.75 25.92 -29.26
N ALA A 276 -1.84 25.90 -28.51
CA ALA A 276 -1.92 25.16 -27.24
C ALA A 276 -1.73 23.65 -27.47
N TRP A 277 -0.81 23.03 -26.74
CA TRP A 277 -0.59 21.60 -26.78
C TRP A 277 -1.48 20.91 -25.75
N ILE A 278 -2.71 20.60 -26.17
CA ILE A 278 -3.73 19.93 -25.37
C ILE A 278 -4.33 18.75 -26.15
N GLY A 279 -4.89 17.78 -25.43
CA GLY A 279 -5.42 16.56 -26.05
C GLY A 279 -6.53 16.80 -27.08
N ALA A 280 -7.34 17.84 -26.89
CA ALA A 280 -8.40 18.23 -27.81
C ALA A 280 -7.90 18.63 -29.21
N ASN A 281 -6.63 19.01 -29.35
CA ASN A 281 -6.03 19.39 -30.64
C ASN A 281 -5.32 18.21 -31.33
N LEU A 282 -5.41 16.99 -30.78
CA LEU A 282 -4.72 15.79 -31.29
C LEU A 282 -5.66 14.74 -31.91
N VAL A 283 -6.96 15.03 -32.00
CA VAL A 283 -8.03 14.02 -32.23
C VAL A 283 -8.05 13.39 -33.64
N SER A 284 -7.35 13.96 -34.62
CA SER A 284 -7.32 13.38 -35.99
C SER A 284 -6.11 13.73 -36.87
N SER A 285 -5.31 14.77 -36.57
CA SER A 285 -4.24 15.21 -37.50
C SER A 285 -2.98 15.81 -36.86
N GLY A 286 -2.80 15.71 -35.54
CA GLY A 286 -1.67 16.39 -34.86
C GLY A 286 -1.92 17.90 -34.69
N LEU A 287 -0.96 18.62 -34.11
CA LEU A 287 -1.08 20.06 -33.86
C LEU A 287 -0.93 20.85 -35.15
N LEU A 288 -1.93 21.62 -35.55
CA LEU A 288 -1.80 22.55 -36.66
C LEU A 288 -0.96 23.76 -36.22
N LEU A 289 0.22 23.92 -36.82
CA LEU A 289 1.14 25.03 -36.58
C LEU A 289 1.13 25.97 -37.78
N ASP A 290 0.93 27.26 -37.51
CA ASP A 290 1.10 28.32 -38.50
C ASP A 290 2.57 28.74 -38.56
N ILE A 291 3.18 28.64 -39.74
CA ILE A 291 4.59 28.98 -40.00
C ILE A 291 4.75 30.30 -40.77
N SER A 292 3.65 31.04 -40.97
CA SER A 292 3.64 32.32 -41.67
C SER A 292 4.61 33.33 -41.02
N PRO A 293 5.35 34.13 -41.81
CA PRO A 293 5.23 34.32 -43.26
C PRO A 293 5.97 33.28 -44.12
N ASN A 294 6.55 32.24 -43.52
CA ASN A 294 7.30 31.21 -44.26
C ASN A 294 6.36 30.17 -44.89
N THR A 295 6.90 29.45 -45.87
CA THR A 295 6.28 28.30 -46.54
C THR A 295 7.17 27.06 -46.40
N TYR A 296 6.66 25.85 -46.67
CA TYR A 296 7.49 24.62 -46.59
C TYR A 296 8.78 24.70 -47.42
N ALA A 297 8.76 25.45 -48.52
CA ALA A 297 9.91 25.64 -49.40
C ALA A 297 11.10 26.28 -48.69
N ASP A 298 10.83 27.21 -47.76
CA ASP A 298 11.85 27.91 -46.98
C ASP A 298 12.62 26.98 -46.03
N PHE A 299 12.09 25.77 -45.78
CA PHE A 299 12.70 24.78 -44.89
C PHE A 299 13.38 23.64 -45.64
N TYR A 300 13.21 23.49 -46.97
CA TYR A 300 13.86 22.42 -47.76
C TYR A 300 15.39 22.56 -47.85
N ILE A 301 15.92 23.75 -47.58
CA ILE A 301 17.37 23.99 -47.49
C ILE A 301 17.62 24.74 -46.18
N PRO A 302 18.16 24.07 -45.14
CA PRO A 302 18.91 22.81 -45.15
C PRO A 302 18.10 21.52 -44.91
N ASN A 303 16.77 21.53 -45.04
CA ASN A 303 15.82 20.46 -44.61
C ASN A 303 15.52 20.47 -43.10
N ASN A 304 15.65 21.60 -42.43
CA ASN A 304 15.42 21.69 -40.99
C ASN A 304 14.38 22.75 -40.66
N ILE A 305 13.56 22.46 -39.66
CA ILE A 305 12.65 23.38 -39.00
C ILE A 305 12.84 23.29 -37.50
N SER A 306 12.79 24.41 -36.80
CA SER A 306 12.82 24.42 -35.34
C SER A 306 11.39 24.38 -34.81
N VAL A 307 11.13 23.40 -33.95
CA VAL A 307 9.88 23.31 -33.20
C VAL A 307 10.17 23.73 -31.76
N TYR A 308 9.38 24.68 -31.27
CA TYR A 308 9.52 25.27 -29.95
C TYR A 308 8.37 24.79 -29.07
N THR A 309 8.68 24.46 -27.82
CA THR A 309 7.70 24.31 -26.75
C THR A 309 7.96 25.40 -25.73
N ARG A 310 6.93 26.12 -25.32
CA ARG A 310 7.03 27.12 -24.26
C ARG A 310 5.97 26.93 -23.19
N LEU A 311 6.20 27.54 -22.04
CA LEU A 311 5.25 27.60 -20.95
C LEU A 311 4.34 28.84 -21.10
N LYS A 312 3.03 28.62 -21.11
CA LYS A 312 2.03 29.68 -21.19
C LYS A 312 2.19 30.65 -20.03
N GLY A 313 2.24 31.95 -20.33
CA GLY A 313 2.44 33.00 -19.33
C GLY A 313 3.89 33.21 -18.89
N CYS A 314 4.86 32.47 -19.45
CA CYS A 314 6.28 32.64 -19.16
C CYS A 314 7.11 32.63 -20.44
N SER A 315 7.37 33.82 -21.00
CA SER A 315 8.08 33.97 -22.29
C SER A 315 9.55 33.55 -22.26
N ALA A 316 10.17 33.53 -21.07
CA ALA A 316 11.55 33.07 -20.88
C ALA A 316 11.68 31.54 -20.83
N ALA A 317 10.58 30.82 -20.57
CA ALA A 317 10.57 29.37 -20.44
C ALA A 317 10.21 28.71 -21.77
N TYR A 318 11.23 28.33 -22.53
CA TYR A 318 11.04 27.54 -23.74
C TYR A 318 12.19 26.55 -23.97
N THR A 319 11.90 25.52 -24.74
CA THR A 319 12.90 24.67 -25.38
C THR A 319 12.64 24.62 -26.87
N SER A 320 13.66 24.24 -27.62
CA SER A 320 13.54 24.00 -29.05
C SER A 320 14.45 22.86 -29.46
N PHE A 321 14.06 22.18 -30.52
CA PHE A 321 14.93 21.24 -31.20
C PHE A 321 14.70 21.37 -32.69
N ASN A 322 15.72 21.00 -33.45
CA ASN A 322 15.65 21.00 -34.89
C ASN A 322 15.16 19.63 -35.33
N THR A 323 14.15 19.62 -36.18
CA THR A 323 13.64 18.42 -36.81
C THR A 323 13.71 18.56 -38.32
N TYR A 324 13.68 17.42 -38.98
CA TYR A 324 13.85 17.33 -40.41
C TYR A 324 12.51 17.56 -41.11
N LEU A 325 12.44 18.58 -41.98
CA LEU A 325 11.39 18.67 -42.98
C LEU A 325 11.96 18.16 -44.30
N LYS A 326 11.58 16.93 -44.66
CA LYS A 326 12.14 16.23 -45.82
C LYS A 326 11.87 17.01 -47.09
N LYS A 327 12.89 17.13 -47.95
CA LYS A 327 12.67 17.58 -49.33
C LYS A 327 11.68 16.64 -50.03
N PRO A 328 10.80 17.12 -50.90
CA PRO A 328 9.85 16.28 -51.60
C PRO A 328 10.48 15.06 -52.28
N THR A 329 9.86 13.88 -52.09
CA THR A 329 10.25 12.62 -52.73
C THR A 329 9.04 11.94 -53.37
N MET A 330 9.28 10.89 -54.17
CA MET A 330 8.23 10.17 -54.88
C MET A 330 8.24 8.69 -54.47
N THR A 331 7.07 8.12 -54.15
CA THR A 331 6.91 6.66 -54.06
C THR A 331 6.40 6.17 -55.40
N ASN A 332 7.11 5.21 -55.95
CA ASN A 332 6.70 4.62 -57.20
C ASN A 332 6.65 3.10 -57.04
N SER A 333 5.55 2.48 -57.44
CA SER A 333 5.33 1.04 -57.26
C SER A 333 4.87 0.38 -58.55
N VAL A 334 5.32 -0.85 -58.79
CA VAL A 334 4.79 -1.69 -59.87
C VAL A 334 3.46 -2.28 -59.41
N THR A 335 2.39 -2.01 -60.14
CA THR A 335 1.05 -2.51 -59.80
C THR A 335 0.73 -3.80 -60.56
N ASN A 336 1.25 -3.97 -61.78
CA ASN A 336 1.05 -5.16 -62.58
C ASN A 336 2.28 -5.46 -63.45
N ARG A 337 2.75 -6.72 -63.43
CA ARG A 337 3.88 -7.24 -64.22
C ARG A 337 3.34 -8.15 -65.33
N GLY A 338 2.99 -7.53 -66.46
CA GLY A 338 2.52 -8.19 -67.67
C GLY A 338 3.62 -8.94 -68.43
N CYS A 339 3.22 -9.64 -69.50
CA CYS A 339 4.13 -10.42 -70.34
C CYS A 339 5.01 -9.56 -71.27
N GLU A 340 4.55 -8.37 -71.67
CA GLU A 340 5.30 -7.44 -72.53
C GLU A 340 5.95 -6.31 -71.73
N ASN A 341 5.16 -5.69 -70.85
CA ASN A 341 5.49 -4.49 -70.10
C ASN A 341 4.95 -4.56 -68.66
N TYR A 342 5.26 -3.56 -67.85
CA TYR A 342 4.69 -3.41 -66.52
C TYR A 342 4.04 -2.05 -66.34
N THR A 343 3.01 -1.98 -65.50
CA THR A 343 2.41 -0.71 -65.11
C THR A 343 3.07 -0.19 -63.84
N TYR A 344 3.47 1.07 -63.91
CA TYR A 344 4.16 1.79 -62.86
C TYR A 344 3.28 2.94 -62.38
N THR A 345 2.93 2.89 -61.10
CA THR A 345 2.11 3.94 -60.49
C THR A 345 3.02 4.97 -59.84
N ILE A 346 2.95 6.20 -60.35
CA ILE A 346 3.70 7.36 -59.91
C ILE A 346 2.87 8.10 -58.87
N ARG A 347 3.42 8.22 -57.66
CA ARG A 347 2.80 8.94 -56.55
C ARG A 347 3.83 9.83 -55.88
N PRO A 348 3.42 10.97 -55.31
CA PRO A 348 4.28 11.63 -54.34
C PRO A 348 4.48 10.65 -53.19
N TRP A 349 5.61 10.75 -52.50
CA TRP A 349 5.84 9.88 -51.37
C TRP A 349 4.71 10.07 -50.35
N THR A 350 4.03 8.97 -50.00
CA THR A 350 2.77 9.03 -49.24
C THR A 350 2.98 9.20 -47.75
N ASP A 351 4.20 9.01 -47.26
CA ASP A 351 4.53 9.45 -45.93
C ASP A 351 4.60 10.97 -46.02
N TYR A 352 3.63 11.63 -45.38
CA TYR A 352 3.38 13.07 -45.36
C TYR A 352 4.60 13.95 -45.00
N ASP A 353 5.79 13.38 -44.88
CA ASP A 353 7.07 13.99 -44.60
C ASP A 353 7.78 14.30 -45.94
N GLY A 354 7.65 15.54 -46.39
CA GLY A 354 8.22 16.02 -47.64
C GLY A 354 7.28 15.88 -48.83
N LEU A 355 6.26 16.71 -48.82
CA LEU A 355 5.32 16.88 -49.93
C LEU A 355 5.56 18.24 -50.57
N PHE A 356 5.34 18.29 -51.88
CA PHE A 356 5.36 19.52 -52.65
C PHE A 356 4.20 20.45 -52.27
N CYS A 357 4.39 21.74 -52.51
CA CYS A 357 3.28 22.69 -52.56
C CYS A 357 2.45 22.37 -53.82
N TYR A 358 1.16 22.05 -53.70
CA TYR A 358 0.31 21.71 -54.85
C TYR A 358 -0.27 22.98 -55.51
N PRO A 359 -0.52 22.97 -56.84
CA PRO A 359 -0.40 21.83 -57.78
C PRO A 359 1.03 21.59 -58.30
N VAL A 360 1.36 20.35 -58.69
CA VAL A 360 2.71 19.96 -59.18
C VAL A 360 2.73 19.54 -60.65
N ALA A 361 3.85 19.73 -61.34
CA ALA A 361 4.09 19.23 -62.70
C ALA A 361 4.87 17.90 -62.68
N ILE A 362 4.49 16.90 -63.48
CA ILE A 362 5.12 15.56 -63.58
C ILE A 362 5.57 15.28 -65.02
N LYS A 363 6.76 14.67 -65.17
CA LYS A 363 7.28 14.21 -66.47
C LYS A 363 8.06 12.90 -66.34
N VAL A 364 7.83 11.94 -67.25
CA VAL A 364 8.55 10.64 -67.34
C VAL A 364 9.31 10.58 -68.65
N THR A 365 10.59 10.21 -68.59
CA THR A 365 11.51 10.26 -69.71
C THR A 365 12.40 9.01 -69.73
N LYS A 366 12.65 8.41 -70.90
CA LYS A 366 13.64 7.31 -71.01
C LYS A 366 15.02 7.85 -70.63
N SER A 367 15.73 7.16 -69.74
CA SER A 367 17.04 7.63 -69.24
C SER A 367 18.10 7.66 -70.34
N ILE A 368 17.93 6.85 -71.38
CA ILE A 368 18.76 6.86 -72.59
C ILE A 368 17.89 7.38 -73.74
N GLY A 369 18.37 8.39 -74.47
CA GLY A 369 17.67 8.98 -75.63
C GLY A 369 16.69 10.12 -75.31
N GLY A 370 16.30 10.31 -74.04
CA GLY A 370 15.55 11.51 -73.61
C GLY A 370 14.10 11.60 -74.07
N GLU A 371 13.54 10.52 -74.63
CA GLU A 371 12.14 10.46 -75.08
C GLU A 371 11.16 10.61 -73.90
N VAL A 372 10.22 11.54 -74.00
CA VAL A 372 9.19 11.79 -72.98
C VAL A 372 8.00 10.87 -73.24
N VAL A 373 7.74 9.96 -72.31
CA VAL A 373 6.67 8.95 -72.43
C VAL A 373 5.41 9.32 -71.63
N PHE A 374 5.50 10.32 -70.74
CA PHE A 374 4.35 10.87 -69.99
C PHE A 374 4.62 12.31 -69.52
N ASN A 375 3.61 13.19 -69.53
CA ASN A 375 3.70 14.58 -69.08
C ASN A 375 2.34 15.10 -68.54
N ASN A 376 2.33 15.67 -67.32
CA ASN A 376 1.17 16.32 -66.70
C ASN A 376 1.60 17.64 -66.02
N PRO A 377 1.20 18.83 -66.49
CA PRO A 377 1.74 20.11 -66.01
C PRO A 377 1.09 20.67 -64.73
N SER A 378 -0.06 20.16 -64.28
CA SER A 378 -0.81 20.76 -63.16
C SER A 378 -1.62 19.71 -62.41
N TRP A 379 -0.93 18.83 -61.72
CA TRP A 379 -1.52 17.78 -60.90
C TRP A 379 -2.01 18.33 -59.56
N SER A 380 -3.32 18.27 -59.32
CA SER A 380 -3.96 18.62 -58.03
C SER A 380 -3.81 17.48 -57.03
N TYR A 381 -3.77 17.84 -55.74
CA TYR A 381 -3.68 16.88 -54.64
C TYR A 381 -4.84 15.86 -54.62
N SER A 382 -6.05 16.23 -55.08
CA SER A 382 -7.23 15.36 -55.04
C SER A 382 -7.20 14.21 -56.05
N THR A 383 -6.22 14.20 -56.97
CA THR A 383 -6.12 13.20 -58.03
C THR A 383 -5.28 12.00 -57.59
N THR A 384 -5.89 10.80 -57.55
CA THR A 384 -5.20 9.53 -57.23
C THR A 384 -4.04 9.27 -58.19
N GLY A 385 -2.96 8.64 -57.70
CA GLY A 385 -1.70 8.45 -58.43
C GLY A 385 -1.79 8.08 -59.90
N GLN A 386 -0.82 8.57 -60.68
CA GLN A 386 -0.80 8.46 -62.13
C GLN A 386 -0.19 7.13 -62.58
N VAL A 387 -0.87 6.37 -63.43
CA VAL A 387 -0.39 5.08 -63.95
C VAL A 387 0.28 5.29 -65.31
N VAL A 388 1.50 4.77 -65.46
CA VAL A 388 2.28 4.83 -66.71
C VAL A 388 2.75 3.42 -67.06
N THR A 389 2.67 3.05 -68.35
CA THR A 389 3.16 1.74 -68.84
C THR A 389 4.63 1.86 -69.25
N LEU A 390 5.49 0.98 -68.73
CA LEU A 390 6.94 1.00 -68.94
C LEU A 390 7.48 -0.37 -69.36
N ASP A 391 8.57 -0.36 -70.13
CA ASP A 391 9.22 -1.57 -70.63
C ASP A 391 10.19 -2.19 -69.61
N TYR A 392 10.27 -3.52 -69.56
CA TYR A 392 11.22 -4.24 -68.70
C TYR A 392 12.68 -4.02 -69.11
N ASN A 393 13.59 -4.13 -68.14
CA ASN A 393 15.04 -3.94 -68.31
C ASN A 393 15.43 -2.58 -68.93
N THR A 394 14.50 -1.62 -69.00
CA THR A 394 14.71 -0.26 -69.51
C THR A 394 14.70 0.71 -68.36
N SER A 395 15.66 1.65 -68.37
CA SER A 395 15.78 2.67 -67.33
C SER A 395 14.99 3.93 -67.70
N TYR A 396 14.14 4.40 -66.79
CA TYR A 396 13.37 5.64 -66.93
C TYR A 396 13.72 6.63 -65.83
N THR A 397 13.62 7.92 -66.12
CA THR A 397 13.74 9.05 -65.19
C THR A 397 12.40 9.76 -65.06
N ILE A 398 11.95 9.97 -63.83
CA ILE A 398 10.68 10.62 -63.47
C ILE A 398 11.01 11.91 -62.72
N THR A 399 10.37 13.02 -63.09
CA THR A 399 10.59 14.34 -62.47
C THR A 399 9.27 14.94 -62.02
N MET A 400 9.27 15.57 -60.83
CA MET A 400 8.16 16.36 -60.30
C MET A 400 8.64 17.75 -59.88
N THR A 401 7.86 18.80 -60.16
CA THR A 401 8.18 20.22 -59.86
C THR A 401 6.99 20.92 -59.21
N ASP A 402 7.20 21.67 -58.12
CA ASP A 402 6.16 22.50 -57.48
C ASP A 402 6.14 23.96 -57.96
N PRO A 403 5.12 24.78 -57.57
CA PRO A 403 5.02 26.18 -57.97
C PRO A 403 6.16 27.07 -57.45
N ASN A 404 6.83 26.65 -56.38
CA ASN A 404 7.97 27.34 -55.79
C ASN A 404 9.30 26.95 -56.46
N GLY A 405 9.27 26.07 -57.47
CA GLY A 405 10.44 25.64 -58.24
C GLY A 405 11.22 24.47 -57.64
N THR A 406 10.72 23.81 -56.61
CA THR A 406 11.34 22.62 -56.01
C THR A 406 11.18 21.43 -56.94
N VAL A 407 12.28 20.72 -57.24
CA VAL A 407 12.28 19.53 -58.12
C VAL A 407 12.69 18.26 -57.37
N ALA A 408 11.97 17.15 -57.59
CA ALA A 408 12.36 15.79 -57.21
C ALA A 408 12.51 14.88 -58.44
N THR A 409 13.45 13.94 -58.38
CA THR A 409 13.75 13.00 -59.47
C THR A 409 13.82 11.56 -58.94
N SER A 410 13.33 10.58 -59.71
CA SER A 410 13.41 9.16 -59.40
C SER A 410 13.74 8.37 -60.67
N SER A 411 14.35 7.20 -60.53
CA SER A 411 14.63 6.29 -61.64
C SER A 411 14.09 4.88 -61.38
N VAL A 412 13.61 4.21 -62.42
CA VAL A 412 13.13 2.81 -62.33
C VAL A 412 13.76 1.94 -63.41
N ASN A 413 14.15 0.73 -63.01
CA ASN A 413 14.59 -0.35 -63.88
C ASN A 413 14.16 -1.69 -63.26
N THR A 414 13.23 -2.40 -63.90
CA THR A 414 12.55 -3.56 -63.33
C THR A 414 12.79 -4.83 -64.17
N ASN A 415 13.16 -5.95 -63.51
CA ASN A 415 13.33 -7.29 -64.11
C ASN A 415 12.23 -8.29 -63.70
N ARG A 416 12.33 -9.57 -64.08
CA ARG A 416 11.31 -10.62 -63.82
C ARG A 416 11.88 -11.89 -63.13
N ASP A 417 12.88 -11.77 -62.26
CA ASP A 417 13.58 -12.94 -61.66
C ASP A 417 12.77 -13.69 -60.58
N MET A 418 12.90 -15.02 -60.48
CA MET A 418 12.31 -15.84 -59.41
C MET A 418 13.21 -15.96 -58.17
N THR A 419 12.63 -16.17 -56.98
CA THR A 419 13.39 -16.31 -55.70
C THR A 419 13.44 -17.76 -55.21
N PHE A 420 14.62 -18.22 -54.75
CA PHE A 420 14.89 -19.60 -54.27
C PHE A 420 15.61 -19.61 -52.88
N THR A 421 15.18 -20.44 -51.92
CA THR A 421 15.61 -20.48 -50.48
C THR A 421 16.46 -21.72 -50.09
N THR A 422 16.83 -21.87 -48.80
CA THR A 422 17.78 -22.90 -48.27
C THR A 422 17.30 -23.71 -47.02
N ASN A 423 16.00 -23.84 -46.72
CA ASN A 423 15.49 -24.39 -45.43
C ASN A 423 15.24 -25.92 -45.42
N LEU A 424 15.27 -26.59 -44.23
CA LEU A 424 15.06 -28.05 -44.01
C LEU A 424 13.74 -28.35 -43.25
N VAL A 425 13.09 -29.51 -43.48
CA VAL A 425 11.71 -29.80 -42.98
C VAL A 425 11.56 -31.05 -42.06
N ASN A 426 12.16 -32.23 -42.34
CA ASN A 426 12.06 -33.42 -41.44
C ASN A 426 13.27 -34.38 -41.52
N CYS A 427 13.34 -35.37 -40.61
CA CYS A 427 14.43 -36.38 -40.55
C CYS A 427 14.57 -37.25 -41.81
N ASP A 428 13.52 -37.32 -42.63
CA ASP A 428 13.43 -38.29 -43.72
C ASP A 428 13.63 -37.66 -45.11
N ASN A 429 13.51 -36.33 -45.30
CA ASN A 429 13.60 -35.64 -46.60
C ASN A 429 14.08 -34.16 -46.51
N TYR A 430 14.96 -33.72 -47.43
CA TYR A 430 15.44 -32.32 -47.54
C TYR A 430 14.80 -31.60 -48.75
N GLN A 431 14.09 -30.47 -48.55
CA GLN A 431 13.38 -29.73 -49.63
C GLN A 431 13.58 -28.21 -49.51
N LEU A 432 13.89 -27.52 -50.61
CA LEU A 432 14.08 -26.06 -50.69
C LEU A 432 12.83 -25.31 -51.16
N GLN A 433 12.63 -24.04 -50.80
CA GLN A 433 11.42 -23.28 -51.21
C GLN A 433 11.70 -22.27 -52.33
N TYR A 434 10.67 -21.91 -53.12
CA TYR A 434 10.77 -20.85 -54.14
C TYR A 434 9.42 -20.19 -54.46
N TYR A 435 9.47 -18.98 -55.04
CA TYR A 435 8.29 -18.19 -55.40
C TYR A 435 8.58 -17.11 -56.46
N ALA A 436 7.52 -16.66 -57.16
CA ALA A 436 7.56 -15.60 -58.16
C ALA A 436 7.38 -14.19 -57.56
N PRO A 437 7.91 -13.13 -58.18
CA PRO A 437 7.71 -11.75 -57.72
C PRO A 437 6.23 -11.34 -57.65
N SER A 438 5.91 -10.46 -56.71
CA SER A 438 4.57 -9.89 -56.56
C SER A 438 4.09 -9.16 -57.81
N GLY A 439 2.81 -9.29 -58.14
CA GLY A 439 2.19 -8.62 -59.29
C GLY A 439 2.43 -9.29 -60.64
N THR A 440 3.11 -10.43 -60.68
CA THR A 440 3.29 -11.24 -61.90
C THR A 440 1.93 -11.71 -62.42
N THR A 441 1.63 -11.37 -63.67
CA THR A 441 0.46 -11.90 -64.40
C THR A 441 0.86 -12.73 -65.61
N CYS A 442 2.16 -12.80 -65.91
CA CYS A 442 2.69 -13.64 -66.97
C CYS A 442 2.91 -15.07 -66.48
N TRP A 443 1.87 -15.89 -66.63
CA TRP A 443 1.85 -17.30 -66.22
C TRP A 443 1.76 -18.23 -67.44
N PRO A 444 2.15 -19.51 -67.33
CA PRO A 444 2.86 -20.13 -66.20
C PRO A 444 4.36 -19.80 -66.21
N ILE A 445 5.04 -19.99 -65.08
CA ILE A 445 6.52 -19.97 -64.99
C ILE A 445 7.00 -21.41 -64.81
N MET A 446 7.87 -21.87 -65.70
CA MET A 446 8.41 -23.21 -65.68
C MET A 446 9.70 -23.25 -64.85
N VAL A 447 9.66 -23.93 -63.70
CA VAL A 447 10.82 -24.12 -62.83
C VAL A 447 11.43 -25.49 -63.10
N THR A 448 12.75 -25.55 -63.24
CA THR A 448 13.52 -26.79 -63.40
C THR A 448 14.65 -26.80 -62.39
N ILE A 449 14.81 -27.91 -61.67
CA ILE A 449 15.89 -28.12 -60.70
C ILE A 449 16.77 -29.25 -61.22
N THR A 450 18.06 -28.98 -61.38
CA THR A 450 19.05 -29.97 -61.83
C THR A 450 20.12 -30.18 -60.76
N ASP A 451 20.74 -31.36 -60.72
CA ASP A 451 21.93 -31.59 -59.90
C ASP A 451 23.21 -30.99 -60.54
N ALA A 452 24.35 -31.21 -59.87
CA ALA A 452 25.66 -30.78 -60.35
C ALA A 452 26.12 -31.50 -61.64
N GLY A 453 25.53 -32.65 -61.97
CA GLY A 453 25.75 -33.38 -63.21
C GLY A 453 24.86 -32.92 -64.37
N GLY A 454 23.94 -31.98 -64.12
CA GLY A 454 22.98 -31.48 -65.11
C GLY A 454 21.73 -32.36 -65.27
N GLN A 455 21.56 -33.39 -64.45
CA GLN A 455 20.35 -34.23 -64.46
C GLN A 455 19.18 -33.46 -63.87
N VAL A 456 18.05 -33.43 -64.58
CA VAL A 456 16.80 -32.86 -64.08
C VAL A 456 16.25 -33.73 -62.95
N ILE A 457 16.16 -33.15 -61.77
CA ILE A 457 15.66 -33.81 -60.55
C ILE A 457 14.14 -33.64 -60.45
N CYS A 458 13.64 -32.43 -60.72
CA CYS A 458 12.22 -32.19 -60.87
C CYS A 458 11.94 -30.89 -61.65
N THR A 459 10.70 -30.77 -62.11
CA THR A 459 10.15 -29.58 -62.75
C THR A 459 8.83 -29.19 -62.07
N ASP A 460 8.51 -27.90 -62.09
CA ASP A 460 7.23 -27.36 -61.59
C ASP A 460 6.69 -26.30 -62.55
N SER A 461 5.37 -26.13 -62.57
CA SER A 461 4.66 -25.11 -63.33
C SER A 461 3.96 -24.17 -62.35
N VAL A 462 4.56 -23.00 -62.14
CA VAL A 462 4.09 -22.01 -61.17
C VAL A 462 3.07 -21.10 -61.84
N THR A 463 1.85 -21.06 -61.30
CA THR A 463 0.73 -20.23 -61.78
C THR A 463 0.27 -19.20 -60.76
N THR A 464 0.91 -19.16 -59.58
CA THR A 464 0.60 -18.23 -58.49
C THR A 464 1.88 -17.72 -57.86
N THR A 465 1.80 -16.65 -57.08
CA THR A 465 2.94 -16.14 -56.28
C THR A 465 3.11 -16.87 -54.95
N SER A 466 2.40 -17.99 -54.73
CA SER A 466 2.48 -18.76 -53.48
C SER A 466 3.81 -19.49 -53.36
N VAL A 467 4.30 -19.63 -52.13
CA VAL A 467 5.53 -20.40 -51.86
C VAL A 467 5.34 -21.87 -52.24
N ARG A 468 6.32 -22.42 -52.97
CA ARG A 468 6.38 -23.83 -53.37
C ARG A 468 7.59 -24.52 -52.73
N GLN A 469 7.50 -25.84 -52.56
CA GLN A 469 8.60 -26.69 -52.10
C GLN A 469 9.18 -27.46 -53.29
N SER A 470 10.50 -27.66 -53.30
CA SER A 470 11.17 -28.53 -54.27
C SER A 470 10.80 -29.98 -54.03
N CYS A 471 11.11 -30.84 -54.99
CA CYS A 471 11.24 -32.27 -54.73
C CYS A 471 12.27 -32.55 -53.62
N PRO A 472 12.22 -33.73 -52.97
CA PRO A 472 13.27 -34.17 -52.06
C PRO A 472 14.65 -34.16 -52.73
N LEU A 473 15.63 -33.59 -52.04
CA LEU A 473 17.02 -33.43 -52.45
C LEU A 473 17.93 -34.21 -51.50
N SER A 474 19.07 -34.67 -52.00
CA SER A 474 20.03 -35.47 -51.22
C SER A 474 20.94 -34.60 -50.36
N PHE A 475 21.27 -35.09 -49.17
CA PHE A 475 22.20 -34.44 -48.24
C PHE A 475 23.60 -34.27 -48.87
N GLY A 476 24.23 -33.11 -48.63
CA GLY A 476 25.59 -32.78 -49.09
C GLY A 476 25.75 -32.32 -50.53
N GLN A 477 24.66 -32.20 -51.31
CA GLN A 477 24.70 -31.95 -52.76
C GLN A 477 24.31 -30.52 -53.16
N THR A 478 24.79 -30.04 -54.33
CA THR A 478 24.46 -28.72 -54.89
C THR A 478 23.57 -28.84 -56.14
N TYR A 479 22.54 -28.00 -56.22
CA TYR A 479 21.51 -28.02 -57.27
C TYR A 479 21.39 -26.66 -57.97
N THR A 480 21.08 -26.67 -59.27
CA THR A 480 20.79 -25.49 -60.09
C THR A 480 19.28 -25.34 -60.30
N PHE A 481 18.76 -24.15 -60.08
CA PHE A 481 17.37 -23.76 -60.22
C PHE A 481 17.22 -22.82 -61.42
N LYS A 482 16.38 -23.18 -62.38
CA LYS A 482 16.08 -22.41 -63.59
C LYS A 482 14.59 -22.09 -63.66
N ALA A 483 14.21 -20.86 -63.94
CA ALA A 483 12.83 -20.41 -64.13
C ALA A 483 12.66 -19.78 -65.53
N THR A 484 11.77 -20.32 -66.35
CA THR A 484 11.47 -19.83 -67.71
C THR A 484 10.04 -19.28 -67.78
N TYR A 485 9.87 -18.11 -68.39
CA TYR A 485 8.59 -17.44 -68.61
C TYR A 485 8.19 -17.57 -70.09
N PRO A 486 7.57 -18.68 -70.51
CA PRO A 486 7.32 -19.00 -71.92
C PRO A 486 6.41 -17.99 -72.65
N ASN A 487 5.50 -17.34 -71.92
CA ASN A 487 4.56 -16.38 -72.49
C ASN A 487 5.05 -14.93 -72.46
N SER A 488 6.28 -14.69 -71.95
CA SER A 488 6.85 -13.34 -71.97
C SER A 488 7.28 -12.94 -73.38
N ILE A 489 7.18 -11.65 -73.69
CA ILE A 489 7.54 -11.10 -75.00
C ILE A 489 8.59 -10.00 -74.75
N PRO A 490 9.88 -10.25 -75.08
CA PRO A 490 10.47 -11.52 -75.51
C PRO A 490 10.51 -12.56 -74.36
N GLU A 491 10.70 -13.83 -74.71
CA GLU A 491 10.80 -14.94 -73.75
C GLU A 491 11.96 -14.72 -72.75
N TYR A 492 11.73 -14.98 -71.47
CA TYR A 492 12.66 -14.70 -70.37
C TYR A 492 13.02 -15.95 -69.57
N THR A 493 14.29 -16.07 -69.14
CA THR A 493 14.79 -17.18 -68.32
C THR A 493 15.78 -16.68 -67.25
N TYR A 494 15.64 -17.18 -66.02
CA TYR A 494 16.49 -16.88 -64.86
C TYR A 494 17.08 -18.16 -64.23
N THR A 495 18.33 -18.14 -63.77
CA THR A 495 19.03 -19.34 -63.22
C THR A 495 19.90 -19.01 -61.98
N THR A 496 19.93 -19.89 -60.96
CA THR A 496 20.78 -19.78 -59.73
C THR A 496 21.15 -21.16 -59.14
N THR A 497 22.14 -21.27 -58.24
CA THR A 497 22.53 -22.54 -57.55
C THR A 497 22.38 -22.51 -56.01
N LYS A 498 22.14 -23.67 -55.34
CA LYS A 498 22.01 -23.85 -53.86
C LYS A 498 22.52 -25.23 -53.36
N THR A 499 23.06 -25.32 -52.13
CA THR A 499 23.65 -26.55 -51.53
C THR A 499 22.88 -27.07 -50.30
N VAL A 500 22.80 -28.41 -50.14
CA VAL A 500 22.10 -29.14 -49.07
C VAL A 500 23.05 -29.60 -47.94
N ALA A 501 22.65 -29.53 -46.66
CA ALA A 501 23.45 -29.88 -45.46
C ALA A 501 23.79 -31.40 -45.31
N SER A 502 24.60 -31.84 -44.32
CA SER A 502 25.21 -33.19 -44.26
C SER A 502 24.95 -34.11 -43.02
N GLY A 503 24.23 -33.70 -41.96
CA GLY A 503 23.96 -34.58 -40.79
C GLY A 503 23.17 -33.96 -39.61
N LEU A 504 22.86 -34.78 -38.58
CA LEU A 504 22.15 -34.37 -37.34
C LEU A 504 23.07 -33.66 -36.31
N PRO A 505 22.51 -32.81 -35.41
CA PRO A 505 23.29 -32.13 -34.36
C PRO A 505 23.94 -33.11 -33.36
N THR A 506 25.22 -32.91 -33.02
CA THR A 506 25.96 -33.76 -32.06
C THR A 506 26.18 -33.13 -30.69
N THR A 507 25.85 -31.84 -30.53
CA THR A 507 26.02 -31.08 -29.30
C THR A 507 24.82 -30.16 -29.06
N VAL A 508 24.39 -30.05 -27.81
CA VAL A 508 23.30 -29.18 -27.37
C VAL A 508 23.74 -28.38 -26.16
N ASN A 509 23.36 -27.10 -26.13
CA ASN A 509 23.59 -26.24 -24.98
C ASN A 509 22.27 -26.03 -24.24
N LEU A 510 22.30 -26.20 -22.92
CA LEU A 510 21.23 -25.76 -22.02
C LEU A 510 21.64 -24.41 -21.44
N THR A 511 20.79 -23.41 -21.62
CA THR A 511 20.99 -22.08 -21.06
C THR A 511 19.78 -21.69 -20.25
N ARG A 512 20.01 -20.94 -19.19
CA ARG A 512 18.95 -20.38 -18.36
C ARG A 512 18.76 -18.92 -18.74
N ASN A 513 17.52 -18.49 -18.84
CA ASN A 513 17.18 -17.09 -18.99
C ASN A 513 16.24 -16.66 -17.86
N TYR A 514 16.24 -15.36 -17.59
CA TYR A 514 15.45 -14.76 -16.53
C TYR A 514 14.06 -14.49 -17.08
N SER A 515 13.03 -14.69 -16.26
CA SER A 515 11.72 -14.13 -16.56
C SER A 515 11.68 -12.70 -15.99
N ASN A 516 10.85 -11.86 -16.59
CA ASN A 516 10.60 -10.52 -16.06
C ASN A 516 9.59 -10.57 -14.88
N ALA A 517 9.24 -11.76 -14.37
CA ALA A 517 8.30 -11.90 -13.26
C ALA A 517 8.97 -11.54 -11.94
N CYS A 518 8.34 -10.65 -11.18
CA CYS A 518 8.85 -10.09 -9.94
C CYS A 518 8.73 -11.06 -8.75
N ILE A 519 9.39 -12.22 -8.84
CA ILE A 519 9.24 -13.32 -7.90
C ILE A 519 10.62 -13.88 -7.58
N GLU A 520 10.87 -14.17 -6.30
CA GLU A 520 12.12 -14.80 -5.85
C GLU A 520 12.38 -16.09 -6.63
N ASP A 521 13.62 -16.23 -7.11
CA ASP A 521 14.10 -17.39 -7.87
C ASP A 521 13.28 -17.81 -9.12
N ASN A 522 12.63 -16.88 -9.82
CA ASN A 522 11.84 -17.19 -11.03
C ASN A 522 12.62 -17.05 -12.35
N GLY A 523 12.39 -17.97 -13.29
CA GLY A 523 13.01 -17.92 -14.63
C GLY A 523 12.53 -19.02 -15.56
N TYR A 524 13.19 -19.17 -16.71
CA TYR A 524 12.94 -20.28 -17.64
C TYR A 524 14.25 -20.82 -18.23
N PHE A 525 14.20 -22.05 -18.74
CA PHE A 525 15.31 -22.63 -19.50
C PHE A 525 15.06 -22.51 -20.99
N TYR A 526 16.13 -22.47 -21.78
CA TYR A 526 16.08 -22.67 -23.22
C TYR A 526 17.28 -23.48 -23.70
N SER A 527 17.11 -24.18 -24.82
CA SER A 527 18.15 -24.98 -25.43
C SER A 527 18.51 -24.47 -26.82
N THR A 528 19.76 -24.70 -27.22
CA THR A 528 20.27 -24.39 -28.57
C THR A 528 21.06 -25.57 -29.12
N VAL A 529 21.09 -25.70 -30.45
CA VAL A 529 22.01 -26.60 -31.17
C VAL A 529 23.19 -25.82 -31.72
N SER A 530 24.38 -26.42 -31.67
CA SER A 530 25.63 -25.83 -32.16
C SER A 530 25.94 -26.16 -33.64
N SER A 531 25.08 -26.93 -34.31
CA SER A 531 25.23 -27.27 -35.74
C SER A 531 24.50 -26.29 -36.66
N ALA A 532 24.82 -26.26 -37.96
CA ALA A 532 24.13 -25.46 -38.98
C ALA A 532 22.77 -26.07 -39.42
N THR A 533 22.14 -26.88 -38.57
CA THR A 533 20.90 -27.62 -38.86
C THR A 533 19.88 -27.46 -37.73
N PRO A 534 18.63 -27.07 -38.03
CA PRO A 534 17.59 -26.98 -37.01
C PRO A 534 17.16 -28.36 -36.50
N TRP A 535 16.54 -28.41 -35.32
CA TRP A 535 16.12 -29.64 -34.66
C TRP A 535 15.00 -30.31 -35.46
N PRO A 536 14.98 -31.64 -35.59
CA PRO A 536 13.87 -32.31 -36.27
C PRO A 536 12.56 -32.29 -35.46
N VAL A 537 11.45 -32.36 -36.19
CA VAL A 537 10.12 -32.63 -35.62
C VAL A 537 10.12 -33.99 -34.92
N GLY A 538 9.53 -34.10 -33.73
CA GLY A 538 9.46 -35.33 -32.92
C GLY A 538 10.52 -35.46 -31.83
N THR A 539 11.51 -34.56 -31.78
CA THR A 539 12.55 -34.55 -30.73
C THR A 539 11.96 -34.36 -29.33
N THR A 540 12.30 -35.21 -28.37
CA THR A 540 11.87 -35.12 -26.96
C THR A 540 12.99 -34.55 -26.08
N LEU A 541 12.68 -33.53 -25.31
CA LEU A 541 13.58 -32.83 -24.40
C LEU A 541 13.08 -32.92 -22.96
N THR A 542 13.91 -33.40 -22.03
CA THR A 542 13.56 -33.53 -20.60
C THR A 542 14.56 -32.82 -19.70
N ILE A 543 14.07 -31.95 -18.81
CA ILE A 543 14.87 -31.25 -17.79
C ILE A 543 14.50 -31.73 -16.39
N THR A 544 15.49 -32.24 -15.65
CA THR A 544 15.38 -32.58 -14.22
C THR A 544 16.22 -31.62 -13.35
N GLY A 545 15.84 -31.47 -12.08
CA GLY A 545 16.47 -30.50 -11.17
C GLY A 545 16.45 -30.92 -9.69
N PRO A 546 16.94 -30.05 -8.78
CA PRO A 546 17.06 -30.32 -7.35
C PRO A 546 15.70 -30.35 -6.62
N PRO A 547 15.64 -30.74 -5.33
CA PRO A 547 14.42 -30.67 -4.53
C PRO A 547 13.74 -29.30 -4.60
N GLY A 548 12.44 -29.27 -4.87
CA GLY A 548 11.66 -28.04 -5.09
C GLY A 548 11.52 -27.63 -6.57
N TYR A 549 12.23 -28.28 -7.50
CA TYR A 549 12.02 -28.12 -8.94
C TYR A 549 11.12 -29.22 -9.52
N THR A 550 10.16 -28.84 -10.37
CA THR A 550 9.30 -29.80 -11.09
C THR A 550 9.90 -30.14 -12.45
N THR A 551 10.18 -31.43 -12.68
CA THR A 551 10.67 -31.95 -13.97
C THR A 551 9.75 -31.56 -15.11
N GLN A 552 10.33 -31.14 -16.24
CA GLN A 552 9.58 -30.75 -17.43
C GLN A 552 10.05 -31.53 -18.65
N THR A 553 9.10 -32.02 -19.45
CA THR A 553 9.35 -32.74 -20.70
C THR A 553 8.55 -32.09 -21.82
N TYR A 554 9.19 -31.87 -22.97
CA TYR A 554 8.60 -31.27 -24.16
C TYR A 554 8.95 -32.12 -25.40
N THR A 555 8.00 -32.28 -26.32
CA THR A 555 8.21 -32.94 -27.61
C THR A 555 7.97 -31.95 -28.75
N ALA A 556 8.97 -31.80 -29.62
CA ALA A 556 9.00 -30.87 -30.74
C ALA A 556 7.92 -31.18 -31.78
N THR A 557 7.07 -30.22 -32.11
CA THR A 557 6.03 -30.36 -33.14
C THR A 557 6.38 -29.71 -34.49
N ALA A 558 7.46 -28.94 -34.55
CA ALA A 558 7.97 -28.25 -35.75
C ALA A 558 9.50 -28.15 -35.70
N SER A 559 10.18 -28.05 -36.85
CA SER A 559 11.64 -27.90 -36.87
C SER A 559 12.06 -26.50 -36.46
N ASN A 560 12.86 -26.37 -35.40
CA ASN A 560 13.25 -25.09 -34.80
C ASN A 560 14.70 -25.13 -34.32
N TRP A 561 15.32 -23.96 -34.14
CA TRP A 561 16.69 -23.83 -33.63
C TRP A 561 16.76 -23.75 -32.09
N TYR A 562 15.63 -23.40 -31.46
CA TYR A 562 15.51 -23.09 -30.04
C TYR A 562 14.24 -23.73 -29.47
N TYR A 563 14.32 -24.23 -28.24
CA TYR A 563 13.14 -24.59 -27.46
C TYR A 563 13.15 -23.88 -26.11
N TYR A 564 11.97 -23.44 -25.71
CA TYR A 564 11.73 -22.67 -24.50
C TYR A 564 10.81 -23.46 -23.57
N TRP A 565 11.19 -23.53 -22.30
CA TRP A 565 10.32 -24.04 -21.26
C TRP A 565 9.51 -22.90 -20.64
N PRO A 566 8.31 -23.18 -20.10
CA PRO A 566 7.55 -22.20 -19.35
C PRO A 566 8.32 -21.72 -18.11
N THR A 567 7.99 -20.50 -17.69
CA THR A 567 8.57 -19.88 -16.49
C THR A 567 8.19 -20.64 -15.23
N THR A 568 9.16 -20.89 -14.37
CA THR A 568 8.99 -21.62 -13.11
C THR A 568 9.96 -21.12 -12.04
N THR A 569 9.81 -21.62 -10.82
CA THR A 569 10.80 -21.43 -9.74
C THR A 569 12.01 -22.31 -10.03
N ILE A 570 13.20 -21.73 -9.99
CA ILE A 570 14.48 -22.38 -10.29
C ILE A 570 15.37 -22.29 -9.03
N PRO A 571 15.19 -23.19 -8.05
CA PRO A 571 16.04 -23.24 -6.87
C PRO A 571 17.53 -23.45 -7.22
N ALA A 572 18.41 -23.04 -6.32
CA ALA A 572 19.82 -23.34 -6.44
C ALA A 572 20.09 -24.85 -6.43
N GLY A 573 20.94 -25.34 -7.34
CA GLY A 573 21.29 -26.75 -7.49
C GLY A 573 21.64 -27.15 -8.93
N ASN A 574 21.78 -28.46 -9.17
CA ASN A 574 22.19 -29.01 -10.47
C ASN A 574 20.98 -29.41 -11.32
N TYR A 575 21.04 -29.07 -12.62
CA TYR A 575 20.02 -29.37 -13.62
C TYR A 575 20.61 -30.20 -14.76
N THR A 576 19.84 -31.17 -15.27
CA THR A 576 20.24 -32.03 -16.39
C THR A 576 19.21 -31.93 -17.52
N LEU A 577 19.67 -31.64 -18.75
CA LEU A 577 18.86 -31.73 -19.97
C LEU A 577 19.23 -33.01 -20.72
N THR A 578 18.23 -33.83 -21.05
CA THR A 578 18.33 -34.99 -21.93
C THR A 578 17.54 -34.74 -23.20
N VAL A 579 18.18 -34.92 -24.37
CA VAL A 579 17.58 -34.73 -25.69
C VAL A 579 17.60 -36.05 -26.46
N ASP A 580 16.43 -36.46 -26.93
CA ASP A 580 16.21 -37.64 -27.76
C ASP A 580 15.59 -37.21 -29.10
N PHE A 581 16.35 -37.34 -30.19
CA PHE A 581 15.91 -36.94 -31.54
C PHE A 581 14.89 -37.90 -32.16
N GLY A 582 14.54 -39.01 -31.49
CA GLY A 582 13.70 -40.07 -32.05
C GLY A 582 14.43 -41.00 -33.02
N CYS A 583 15.70 -40.70 -33.32
CA CYS A 583 16.63 -41.55 -34.05
C CYS A 583 18.06 -41.36 -33.50
N GLY A 584 18.86 -42.43 -33.49
CA GLY A 584 20.20 -42.41 -32.90
C GLY A 584 20.20 -42.48 -31.36
N THR A 585 21.33 -42.12 -30.74
CA THR A 585 21.50 -42.18 -29.27
C THR A 585 21.15 -40.83 -28.64
N PRO A 586 20.35 -40.79 -27.55
CA PRO A 586 20.09 -39.57 -26.80
C PRO A 586 21.38 -38.93 -26.28
N ILE A 587 21.41 -37.60 -26.23
CA ILE A 587 22.53 -36.82 -25.69
C ILE A 587 22.08 -36.06 -24.45
N SER A 588 22.99 -35.80 -23.52
CA SER A 588 22.69 -35.08 -22.28
C SER A 588 23.75 -34.04 -21.92
N THR A 589 23.33 -33.00 -21.20
CA THR A 589 24.20 -31.93 -20.68
C THR A 589 23.71 -31.43 -19.31
N GLN A 590 24.62 -30.85 -18.51
CA GLN A 590 24.32 -30.39 -17.14
C GLN A 590 24.76 -28.95 -16.90
N ILE A 591 24.04 -28.27 -16.00
CA ILE A 591 24.40 -26.93 -15.49
C ILE A 591 24.13 -26.82 -13.98
N THR A 592 24.93 -26.02 -13.27
CA THR A 592 24.73 -25.68 -11.85
C THR A 592 24.18 -24.27 -11.71
N GLN A 593 23.18 -24.05 -10.84
CA GLN A 593 22.56 -22.75 -10.58
C GLN A 593 22.74 -22.32 -9.12
N ASN A 594 23.18 -21.08 -8.88
CA ASN A 594 23.44 -20.50 -7.54
C ASN A 594 22.28 -19.62 -7.01
N GLY A 595 21.05 -19.83 -7.49
CA GLY A 595 19.90 -18.95 -7.24
C GLY A 595 19.82 -17.77 -8.22
N VAL A 596 18.72 -17.02 -8.21
CA VAL A 596 18.47 -15.90 -9.16
C VAL A 596 18.65 -14.57 -8.46
N TYR A 597 17.59 -14.05 -7.84
CA TYR A 597 17.58 -12.85 -7.01
C TYR A 597 16.95 -13.20 -5.67
N SER A 598 17.59 -12.81 -4.58
CA SER A 598 17.04 -12.98 -3.23
C SER A 598 17.13 -11.67 -2.45
N GLY A 599 16.01 -11.27 -1.83
CA GLY A 599 15.86 -10.05 -1.04
C GLY A 599 15.58 -10.38 0.43
N LYS A 600 16.54 -11.02 1.10
CA LYS A 600 16.38 -11.48 2.49
C LYS A 600 16.55 -10.35 3.51
N ALA A 601 15.85 -10.48 4.64
CA ALA A 601 15.90 -9.59 5.80
C ALA A 601 15.49 -8.13 5.53
N LEU A 602 14.52 -7.88 4.64
CA LEU A 602 13.93 -6.55 4.48
C LEU A 602 13.40 -6.03 5.83
N SER A 603 13.98 -4.92 6.28
CA SER A 603 13.63 -4.24 7.52
C SER A 603 13.68 -2.73 7.34
N TYR A 604 13.42 -2.00 8.42
CA TYR A 604 13.46 -0.55 8.45
C TYR A 604 13.61 -0.04 9.89
N THR A 605 14.07 1.20 10.01
CA THR A 605 13.98 2.01 11.24
C THR A 605 13.12 3.25 10.98
N THR A 606 12.57 3.83 12.04
CA THR A 606 11.69 5.00 11.97
C THR A 606 12.17 6.13 12.85
N GLU A 607 11.95 7.37 12.41
CA GLU A 607 12.28 8.61 13.11
C GLU A 607 11.17 9.65 12.85
N ASN A 608 10.68 10.35 13.88
CA ASN A 608 9.70 11.43 13.69
C ASN A 608 10.40 12.71 13.24
N THR A 609 9.87 13.35 12.19
CA THR A 609 10.40 14.61 11.63
C THR A 609 9.26 15.59 11.37
N CYS A 610 9.57 16.88 11.16
CA CYS A 610 8.56 17.91 10.90
C CYS A 610 7.80 17.76 9.58
N SER A 611 8.26 16.87 8.70
CA SER A 611 7.57 16.53 7.45
C SER A 611 6.84 15.19 7.53
N GLY A 612 6.87 14.50 8.69
CA GLY A 612 6.25 13.20 8.90
C GLY A 612 7.22 12.14 9.44
N MET A 613 6.85 10.85 9.36
CA MET A 613 7.72 9.75 9.82
C MET A 613 8.76 9.41 8.76
N LYS A 614 10.03 9.61 9.07
CA LYS A 614 11.16 9.16 8.26
C LYS A 614 11.36 7.67 8.44
N VAL A 615 11.37 6.94 7.33
CA VAL A 615 11.59 5.49 7.28
C VAL A 615 12.88 5.21 6.53
N THR A 616 13.85 4.62 7.22
CA THR A 616 15.13 4.22 6.64
C THR A 616 15.13 2.70 6.43
N PRO A 617 14.93 2.22 5.18
CA PRO A 617 14.93 0.80 4.87
C PRO A 617 16.32 0.17 5.00
N SER A 618 16.35 -1.12 5.32
CA SER A 618 17.55 -1.95 5.35
C SER A 618 17.27 -3.36 4.83
N GLY A 619 18.30 -4.04 4.35
CA GLY A 619 18.19 -5.37 3.75
C GLY A 619 19.30 -5.64 2.74
N LEU A 620 19.44 -6.90 2.33
CA LEU A 620 20.49 -7.33 1.40
C LEU A 620 19.90 -7.98 0.16
N MET A 621 20.31 -7.50 -1.01
CA MET A 621 20.06 -8.15 -2.29
C MET A 621 21.24 -9.01 -2.71
N THR A 622 20.95 -10.24 -3.14
CA THR A 622 21.94 -11.11 -3.78
C THR A 622 21.50 -11.53 -5.18
N TYR A 623 22.48 -11.73 -6.05
CA TYR A 623 22.31 -12.30 -7.39
C TYR A 623 23.29 -13.46 -7.56
N GLN A 624 22.79 -14.66 -7.87
CA GLN A 624 23.59 -15.88 -7.98
C GLN A 624 24.50 -16.14 -6.75
N GLY A 625 24.02 -15.77 -5.56
CA GLY A 625 24.77 -15.92 -4.29
C GLY A 625 25.78 -14.81 -4.00
N ALA A 626 26.04 -13.88 -4.93
CA ALA A 626 26.88 -12.71 -4.71
C ALA A 626 26.05 -11.49 -4.28
N ASN A 627 26.59 -10.65 -3.40
CA ASN A 627 25.93 -9.39 -3.03
C ASN A 627 25.84 -8.48 -4.26
N THR A 628 24.67 -7.88 -4.47
CA THR A 628 24.45 -6.84 -5.48
C THR A 628 24.02 -5.54 -4.82
N THR A 629 23.93 -4.47 -5.59
CA THR A 629 23.47 -3.18 -5.09
C THR A 629 21.99 -3.27 -4.73
N THR A 630 21.66 -2.95 -3.50
CA THR A 630 20.28 -2.95 -2.99
C THR A 630 19.62 -1.61 -3.24
N TYR A 631 18.37 -1.63 -3.68
CA TYR A 631 17.52 -0.45 -3.80
C TYR A 631 16.17 -0.70 -3.13
N TYR A 632 15.47 0.38 -2.79
CA TYR A 632 14.17 0.34 -2.11
C TYR A 632 13.17 1.27 -2.77
N ARG A 633 11.89 0.92 -2.75
CA ARG A 633 10.80 1.83 -3.13
C ARG A 633 9.53 1.50 -2.38
N LEU A 634 8.60 2.44 -2.32
CA LEU A 634 7.24 2.14 -1.89
C LEU A 634 6.42 1.63 -3.09
N THR A 635 5.70 0.53 -2.92
CA THR A 635 4.81 -0.04 -3.96
C THR A 635 3.36 0.37 -3.78
N SER A 636 2.98 0.72 -2.56
CA SER A 636 1.65 1.19 -2.21
C SER A 636 1.74 2.13 -1.00
N GLY A 637 0.78 3.04 -0.91
CA GLY A 637 0.65 4.03 0.15
C GLY A 637 -0.59 4.89 -0.06
N PRO A 638 -0.91 5.78 0.89
CA PRO A 638 -1.91 6.84 0.73
C PRO A 638 -1.65 7.70 -0.52
N VAL A 639 -2.70 8.34 -1.04
CA VAL A 639 -2.59 9.19 -2.24
C VAL A 639 -1.47 10.23 -2.09
N GLY A 640 -0.51 10.24 -3.02
CA GLY A 640 0.64 11.15 -3.01
C GLY A 640 1.91 10.62 -2.33
N PHE A 641 1.98 9.34 -1.96
CA PHE A 641 3.20 8.75 -1.41
C PHE A 641 4.41 8.81 -2.36
N ASP A 642 5.63 8.82 -1.80
CA ASP A 642 6.88 8.86 -2.55
C ASP A 642 7.11 7.56 -3.35
N LYS A 643 7.11 7.66 -4.68
CA LYS A 643 7.32 6.53 -5.61
C LYS A 643 8.77 6.41 -6.10
N THR A 644 9.67 7.28 -5.64
CA THR A 644 11.08 7.25 -6.05
C THR A 644 11.80 6.04 -5.50
N VAL A 645 12.87 5.64 -6.19
CA VAL A 645 13.76 4.56 -5.74
C VAL A 645 14.87 5.16 -4.89
N LYS A 646 15.17 4.53 -3.74
CA LYS A 646 16.21 4.92 -2.81
C LYS A 646 17.36 3.92 -2.84
N SER A 647 18.58 4.43 -2.88
CA SER A 647 19.81 3.66 -2.68
C SER A 647 20.00 3.27 -1.20
N PRO A 648 20.97 2.41 -0.86
CA PRO A 648 21.25 2.07 0.53
C PRO A 648 21.58 3.33 1.35
N GLY A 649 20.99 3.45 2.53
CA GLY A 649 21.10 4.64 3.39
C GLY A 649 20.12 5.79 3.04
N GLY A 650 19.41 5.71 1.90
CA GLY A 650 18.31 6.63 1.60
C GLY A 650 17.11 6.40 2.52
N SER A 651 16.19 7.37 2.60
CA SER A 651 14.99 7.29 3.43
C SER A 651 13.76 7.83 2.71
N PHE A 652 12.58 7.41 3.18
CA PHE A 652 11.27 7.94 2.76
C PHE A 652 10.70 8.80 3.88
N ILE A 653 9.94 9.83 3.53
CA ILE A 653 9.14 10.59 4.49
C ILE A 653 7.67 10.24 4.28
N PHE A 654 7.04 9.67 5.31
CA PHE A 654 5.61 9.39 5.30
C PHE A 654 4.89 10.63 5.84
N SER A 655 4.39 11.47 4.95
CA SER A 655 3.75 12.74 5.30
C SER A 655 2.30 12.60 5.75
N ALA A 656 1.66 11.43 5.54
CA ALA A 656 0.26 11.20 5.90
C ALA A 656 0.07 9.83 6.58
N PRO A 657 -0.85 9.71 7.56
CA PRO A 657 -1.23 8.43 8.14
C PRO A 657 -1.77 7.44 7.10
N GLY A 658 -1.50 6.15 7.30
CA GLY A 658 -2.04 5.07 6.49
C GLY A 658 -1.11 3.88 6.39
N THR A 659 -1.45 2.96 5.48
CA THR A 659 -0.69 1.74 5.24
C THR A 659 0.20 1.91 4.02
N TYR A 660 1.51 1.75 4.22
CA TYR A 660 2.53 1.78 3.18
C TYR A 660 3.10 0.37 2.97
N VAL A 661 3.53 0.08 1.74
CA VAL A 661 4.20 -1.19 1.40
C VAL A 661 5.59 -0.87 0.86
N LEU A 662 6.62 -1.19 1.66
CA LEU A 662 8.02 -1.05 1.32
C LEU A 662 8.49 -2.26 0.50
N GLY A 663 9.18 -2.02 -0.60
CA GLY A 663 9.75 -3.05 -1.47
C GLY A 663 11.27 -2.97 -1.59
N ILE A 664 11.92 -4.12 -1.81
CA ILE A 664 13.35 -4.25 -2.11
C ILE A 664 13.59 -4.70 -3.56
N LEU A 665 14.58 -4.13 -4.23
CA LEU A 665 14.90 -4.37 -5.63
C LEU A 665 16.41 -4.23 -5.92
N ASN A 666 16.85 -4.69 -7.09
CA ASN A 666 18.27 -4.75 -7.51
C ASN A 666 18.66 -3.70 -8.56
N THR A 667 17.73 -2.84 -8.96
CA THR A 667 17.94 -1.82 -10.01
C THR A 667 17.43 -0.47 -9.54
N ASN A 668 17.99 0.62 -10.07
CA ASN A 668 17.54 1.97 -9.78
C ASN A 668 16.45 2.42 -10.77
N ASP A 669 15.36 1.66 -10.86
CA ASP A 669 14.26 1.95 -11.79
C ASP A 669 12.90 1.85 -11.09
N ALA A 670 12.11 2.92 -11.20
CA ALA A 670 10.78 3.05 -10.60
C ALA A 670 9.76 2.06 -11.19
N ASN A 671 10.04 1.47 -12.35
CA ASN A 671 9.23 0.44 -12.98
C ASN A 671 9.79 -0.98 -12.79
N ALA A 672 10.96 -1.11 -12.16
CA ALA A 672 11.59 -2.41 -11.95
C ALA A 672 10.76 -3.34 -11.07
N CYS A 673 11.10 -4.61 -11.07
CA CYS A 673 10.47 -5.59 -10.20
C CYS A 673 10.85 -5.42 -8.73
N VAL A 674 9.87 -5.56 -7.84
CA VAL A 674 10.09 -5.62 -6.38
C VAL A 674 10.11 -7.09 -5.98
N ILE A 675 11.22 -7.51 -5.35
CA ILE A 675 11.52 -8.92 -5.07
C ILE A 675 10.90 -9.37 -3.75
N ASN A 676 10.77 -8.47 -2.77
CA ASN A 676 10.14 -8.73 -1.48
C ASN A 676 9.51 -7.45 -0.93
N THR A 677 8.50 -7.57 -0.06
CA THR A 677 7.76 -6.43 0.50
C THR A 677 7.53 -6.53 2.00
N LYS A 678 7.38 -5.38 2.66
CA LYS A 678 7.02 -5.26 4.08
C LYS A 678 5.98 -4.15 4.28
N THR A 679 4.93 -4.46 5.02
CA THR A 679 3.84 -3.51 5.33
C THR A 679 4.21 -2.66 6.55
N ILE A 680 3.96 -1.36 6.45
CA ILE A 680 4.19 -0.36 7.51
C ILE A 680 2.89 0.40 7.74
N VAL A 681 2.40 0.43 8.98
CA VAL A 681 1.20 1.20 9.36
C VAL A 681 1.66 2.43 10.12
N TYR A 682 1.38 3.61 9.58
CA TYR A 682 1.70 4.90 10.20
C TYR A 682 0.41 5.59 10.67
N THR A 683 0.32 5.91 11.96
CA THR A 683 -0.87 6.51 12.58
C THR A 683 -0.68 7.96 13.04
N ALA A 684 0.52 8.54 12.90
CA ALA A 684 0.91 9.89 13.33
C ALA A 684 0.20 10.37 14.62
N PRO A 685 0.52 9.77 15.79
CA PRO A 685 -0.13 10.20 17.03
C PRO A 685 0.14 11.68 17.30
N PRO A 686 -0.85 12.45 17.79
CA PRO A 686 -0.68 13.89 18.02
C PRO A 686 0.27 14.15 19.19
N LEU A 687 0.88 15.34 19.18
CA LEU A 687 1.65 15.85 20.32
C LEU A 687 0.76 15.76 21.57
N ALA A 688 1.30 15.15 22.62
CA ALA A 688 0.58 14.91 23.86
C ALA A 688 1.54 15.01 25.05
N LEU A 689 0.97 15.13 26.24
CA LEU A 689 1.73 14.96 27.49
C LEU A 689 1.78 13.47 27.84
N SER A 690 2.96 13.03 28.25
CA SER A 690 3.25 11.72 28.79
C SER A 690 2.43 11.52 30.05
N GLN A 691 1.57 10.51 30.06
CA GLN A 691 0.77 10.18 31.24
C GLN A 691 1.61 9.60 32.38
N THR A 692 2.73 8.96 32.07
CA THR A 692 3.64 8.37 33.06
C THR A 692 4.79 9.28 33.43
N GLY A 693 5.08 10.30 32.61
CA GLY A 693 6.16 11.25 32.80
C GLY A 693 5.70 12.68 33.04
N SER A 694 4.41 12.91 33.30
CA SER A 694 3.92 14.22 33.75
C SER A 694 3.14 14.08 35.05
N SER A 695 3.29 15.04 35.95
CA SER A 695 2.57 15.13 37.22
C SER A 695 2.62 16.56 37.76
N ALA A 696 1.71 16.88 38.67
CA ALA A 696 1.68 18.19 39.31
C ALA A 696 1.22 18.02 40.75
N TYR A 697 2.05 18.44 41.70
CA TYR A 697 1.80 18.23 43.12
C TYR A 697 2.51 19.27 44.00
N GLU A 698 1.92 19.55 45.15
CA GLU A 698 2.55 20.23 46.27
C GLU A 698 3.20 19.19 47.19
N CYS A 699 4.46 19.38 47.57
CA CYS A 699 5.19 18.50 48.48
C CYS A 699 4.52 18.42 49.87
N THR A 700 4.96 17.46 50.68
CA THR A 700 4.42 17.22 52.03
C THR A 700 4.68 18.35 53.02
N ASP A 701 5.60 19.27 52.69
CA ASP A 701 5.88 20.49 53.45
C ASP A 701 4.77 21.56 53.33
N GLY A 702 3.87 21.41 52.35
CA GLY A 702 2.79 22.36 52.06
C GLY A 702 3.27 23.70 51.50
N ALA A 703 4.50 23.78 51.01
CA ALA A 703 5.10 25.03 50.50
C ALA A 703 5.71 24.88 49.10
N THR A 704 6.19 23.67 48.76
CA THR A 704 6.91 23.45 47.51
C THR A 704 5.98 22.87 46.43
N GLY A 705 5.60 23.67 45.45
CA GLY A 705 4.86 23.22 44.26
C GLY A 705 5.77 22.69 43.17
N VAL A 706 5.48 21.49 42.65
CA VAL A 706 6.26 20.81 41.61
C VAL A 706 5.34 20.44 40.44
N ILE A 707 5.67 20.94 39.25
CA ILE A 707 5.00 20.55 37.99
C ILE A 707 6.03 19.88 37.09
N LEU A 708 5.86 18.58 36.85
CA LEU A 708 6.64 17.79 35.91
C LEU A 708 5.87 17.62 34.60
N LEU A 709 6.47 18.00 33.48
CA LEU A 709 5.89 17.82 32.16
C LEU A 709 6.84 17.03 31.27
N GLN A 710 6.32 16.07 30.53
CA GLN A 710 7.08 15.38 29.48
C GLN A 710 6.20 15.29 28.23
N ALA A 711 6.60 15.90 27.14
CA ALA A 711 5.94 15.77 25.86
C ALA A 711 6.27 14.41 25.20
N ILE A 712 5.30 13.86 24.46
CA ILE A 712 5.44 12.64 23.66
C ILE A 712 4.82 12.84 22.28
N ASN A 713 5.14 11.94 21.35
CA ASN A 713 4.65 11.85 19.97
C ASN A 713 5.06 12.98 19.00
N GLY A 714 5.50 14.14 19.49
CA GLY A 714 6.07 15.21 18.64
C GLY A 714 7.54 15.01 18.28
N VAL A 715 8.15 16.07 17.75
CA VAL A 715 9.58 16.12 17.40
C VAL A 715 10.35 16.97 18.41
N ALA A 716 11.27 16.33 19.14
CA ALA A 716 12.14 17.02 20.09
C ALA A 716 13.18 17.92 19.38
N PRO A 717 13.65 19.03 20.00
CA PRO A 717 13.33 19.45 21.37
C PRO A 717 11.95 20.08 21.48
N TYR A 718 11.36 19.97 22.67
CA TYR A 718 10.07 20.54 23.01
C TYR A 718 10.24 21.82 23.81
N THR A 719 9.28 22.72 23.64
CA THR A 719 9.19 23.98 24.35
C THR A 719 8.00 23.92 25.30
N TYR A 720 8.22 24.31 26.55
CA TYR A 720 7.23 24.28 27.61
C TYR A 720 7.00 25.68 28.19
N GLN A 721 5.73 26.06 28.30
CA GLN A 721 5.30 27.31 28.94
C GLN A 721 4.18 27.04 29.94
N LEU A 722 4.15 27.81 31.03
CA LEU A 722 3.08 27.76 32.02
C LEU A 722 2.25 29.05 31.97
N TRP A 723 0.93 28.90 32.00
CA TRP A 723 -0.06 29.96 31.88
C TRP A 723 -1.09 29.84 33.00
N ASN A 724 -1.84 30.91 33.23
CA ASN A 724 -2.99 30.87 34.14
C ASN A 724 -4.08 29.88 33.65
N LYS A 725 -5.06 29.60 34.51
CA LYS A 725 -6.18 28.69 34.23
C LYS A 725 -6.89 29.00 32.91
N ASP A 726 -7.10 30.28 32.61
CA ASP A 726 -7.83 30.72 31.41
C ASP A 726 -6.97 30.79 30.14
N ASN A 727 -5.70 30.43 30.24
CA ASN A 727 -4.74 30.44 29.13
C ASN A 727 -4.56 31.84 28.48
N THR A 728 -4.71 32.90 29.27
CA THR A 728 -4.67 34.31 28.81
C THR A 728 -3.41 35.05 29.21
N VAL A 729 -2.79 34.67 30.34
CA VAL A 729 -1.59 35.32 30.87
C VAL A 729 -0.52 34.27 31.15
N GLN A 730 0.65 34.44 30.54
CA GLN A 730 1.81 33.58 30.79
C GLN A 730 2.34 33.87 32.20
N ILE A 731 2.63 32.81 32.94
CA ILE A 731 3.27 32.92 34.24
C ILE A 731 4.74 33.26 33.99
N ASN A 732 5.31 34.21 34.76
CA ASN A 732 6.68 34.72 34.60
C ASN A 732 7.76 33.69 34.96
N ILE A 733 7.79 32.59 34.20
CA ILE A 733 8.82 31.56 34.24
C ILE A 733 9.43 31.51 32.83
N PRO A 734 10.78 31.48 32.71
CA PRO A 734 11.43 31.37 31.41
C PRO A 734 10.91 30.17 30.62
N GLU A 735 10.77 30.36 29.31
CA GLU A 735 10.45 29.28 28.40
C GLU A 735 11.57 28.22 28.42
N ILE A 736 11.19 26.96 28.63
CA ILE A 736 12.14 25.85 28.76
C ILE A 736 12.12 25.02 27.48
N VAL A 737 13.29 24.83 26.88
CA VAL A 737 13.48 23.95 25.72
C VAL A 737 14.24 22.70 26.16
N SER A 738 13.64 21.52 25.99
CA SER A 738 14.22 20.23 26.41
C SER A 738 13.78 19.08 25.50
N SER A 739 14.67 18.10 25.29
CA SER A 739 14.32 16.85 24.59
C SER A 739 13.65 15.81 25.51
N GLY A 740 13.47 16.12 26.79
CA GLY A 740 12.94 15.21 27.80
C GLY A 740 11.90 15.86 28.71
N GLN A 741 11.78 15.34 29.93
CA GLN A 741 10.93 15.88 30.98
C GLN A 741 11.50 17.22 31.48
N VAL A 742 10.63 18.14 31.87
CA VAL A 742 10.95 19.42 32.50
C VAL A 742 10.24 19.53 33.85
N HIS A 743 10.78 20.38 34.72
CA HIS A 743 10.24 20.65 36.04
C HIS A 743 10.04 22.16 36.23
N PHE A 744 8.95 22.53 36.90
CA PHE A 744 8.68 23.88 37.38
C PHE A 744 8.48 23.87 38.89
N ASP A 745 9.22 24.71 39.62
CA ASP A 745 8.99 25.01 41.04
C ASP A 745 7.90 26.09 41.16
N TYR A 746 6.64 25.69 40.93
CA TYR A 746 5.53 26.62 40.94
C TYR A 746 4.20 25.94 41.28
N GLY A 747 3.32 26.71 41.91
CA GLY A 747 1.94 26.35 42.18
C GLY A 747 1.69 25.99 43.63
N GLU A 748 0.40 25.97 43.99
CA GLU A 748 -0.11 25.61 45.31
C GLU A 748 -1.14 24.49 45.12
N ALA A 749 -1.37 23.67 46.14
CA ALA A 749 -2.40 22.63 46.09
C ALA A 749 -3.76 23.17 45.61
N ASP A 750 -4.50 22.34 44.88
CA ASP A 750 -5.84 22.62 44.32
C ASP A 750 -5.91 23.74 43.27
N SER A 751 -4.80 24.39 42.95
CA SER A 751 -4.72 25.38 41.86
C SER A 751 -4.66 24.71 40.49
N THR A 752 -5.27 25.34 39.48
CA THR A 752 -5.22 24.89 38.07
C THR A 752 -4.40 25.85 37.22
N TYR A 753 -3.49 25.30 36.43
CA TYR A 753 -2.63 26.01 35.47
C TYR A 753 -2.81 25.45 34.07
N THR A 754 -2.40 26.19 33.04
CA THR A 754 -2.37 25.69 31.66
C THR A 754 -0.93 25.51 31.21
N ALA A 755 -0.55 24.28 30.86
CA ALA A 755 0.70 24.00 30.18
C ALA A 755 0.50 24.14 28.66
N ARG A 756 1.32 24.95 28.01
CA ARG A 756 1.47 24.95 26.55
C ARG A 756 2.73 24.19 26.17
N ILE A 757 2.56 23.23 25.28
CA ILE A 757 3.65 22.39 24.79
C ILE A 757 3.74 22.62 23.29
N MET A 758 4.94 22.95 22.83
CA MET A 758 5.26 23.08 21.41
C MET A 758 6.38 22.11 21.06
N ASP A 759 6.33 21.48 19.89
CA ASP A 759 7.46 20.70 19.37
C ASP A 759 8.37 21.53 18.47
N GLN A 760 9.50 20.95 18.02
CA GLN A 760 10.44 21.63 17.11
C GLN A 760 9.77 22.07 15.80
N CYS A 761 8.67 21.44 15.42
CA CYS A 761 7.95 21.68 14.18
C CYS A 761 6.90 22.79 14.33
N GLY A 762 6.69 23.31 15.55
CA GLY A 762 5.69 24.31 15.86
C GLY A 762 4.30 23.74 16.10
N ASN A 763 4.12 22.40 16.10
CA ASN A 763 2.86 21.82 16.56
C ASN A 763 2.68 22.20 18.02
N SER A 764 1.48 22.66 18.38
CA SER A 764 1.22 23.08 19.75
C SER A 764 -0.16 22.67 20.24
N PHE A 765 -0.21 22.37 21.53
CA PHE A 765 -1.47 22.21 22.23
C PHE A 765 -1.35 22.70 23.66
N SER A 766 -2.51 23.02 24.24
CA SER A 766 -2.63 23.46 25.62
C SER A 766 -3.36 22.40 26.45
N GLN A 767 -2.87 22.15 27.66
CA GLN A 767 -3.48 21.26 28.62
C GLN A 767 -3.58 21.94 29.98
N GLN A 768 -4.78 22.02 30.54
CA GLN A 768 -4.92 22.41 31.94
C GLN A 768 -4.50 21.27 32.87
N ILE A 769 -3.87 21.63 33.98
CA ILE A 769 -3.28 20.75 34.99
C ILE A 769 -3.68 21.27 36.37
N THR A 770 -4.19 20.39 37.23
CA THR A 770 -4.52 20.73 38.62
C THR A 770 -3.48 20.13 39.58
N MET A 771 -3.00 20.95 40.52
CA MET A 771 -2.01 20.56 41.53
C MET A 771 -2.64 19.65 42.58
N ALA A 772 -2.08 18.46 42.78
CA ALA A 772 -2.47 17.56 43.87
C ALA A 772 -1.71 17.88 45.16
N LYS A 773 -2.29 17.60 46.33
CA LYS A 773 -1.60 17.75 47.61
C LYS A 773 -0.93 16.44 48.04
N LEU A 774 0.39 16.33 47.97
CA LEU A 774 1.07 15.04 48.14
C LEU A 774 0.96 14.44 49.56
N SER A 775 0.73 15.28 50.59
CA SER A 775 0.48 14.80 51.96
C SER A 775 -0.79 13.97 52.12
N THR A 776 -1.74 14.12 51.20
CA THR A 776 -3.03 13.41 51.24
C THR A 776 -3.32 12.66 49.95
N ALA A 777 -2.62 12.95 48.85
CA ALA A 777 -2.85 12.35 47.55
C ALA A 777 -2.48 10.86 47.53
N ARG A 778 -3.30 10.07 46.84
CA ARG A 778 -2.93 8.71 46.46
C ARG A 778 -1.98 8.76 45.28
N ILE A 779 -0.89 8.01 45.35
CA ILE A 779 0.15 7.96 44.32
C ILE A 779 0.21 6.60 43.61
N VAL A 780 -0.50 5.59 44.12
CA VAL A 780 -0.52 4.21 43.60
C VAL A 780 -1.93 3.76 43.21
N TYR A 781 -2.06 2.97 42.15
CA TYR A 781 -3.27 2.23 41.81
C TYR A 781 -2.94 0.96 40.98
N ALA A 782 -3.95 0.17 40.64
CA ALA A 782 -3.82 -0.97 39.74
C ALA A 782 -4.86 -0.89 38.62
N GLU A 783 -4.58 -1.48 37.46
CA GLU A 783 -5.55 -1.55 36.36
C GLU A 783 -6.78 -2.40 36.75
N ASP A 784 -6.54 -3.46 37.52
CA ASP A 784 -7.58 -4.30 38.11
C ASP A 784 -7.16 -4.76 39.51
N ASN A 785 -8.02 -4.56 40.49
CA ASN A 785 -7.78 -5.00 41.87
C ASN A 785 -8.24 -6.46 42.09
N ASN A 786 -9.01 -7.04 41.15
CA ASN A 786 -9.60 -8.37 41.24
C ASN A 786 -9.17 -9.21 40.03
N VAL A 787 -8.00 -9.80 40.15
CA VAL A 787 -7.29 -10.48 39.05
C VAL A 787 -7.58 -11.99 39.10
N CYS A 788 -7.65 -12.67 37.97
CA CYS A 788 -7.84 -14.13 37.94
C CYS A 788 -6.48 -14.84 37.88
N THR A 789 -6.42 -16.07 38.40
CA THR A 789 -5.18 -16.86 38.33
C THR A 789 -4.70 -17.00 36.88
N GLY A 790 -3.42 -16.72 36.62
CA GLY A 790 -2.82 -16.74 35.29
C GLY A 790 -2.85 -15.39 34.55
N ASP A 791 -3.65 -14.43 35.01
CA ASP A 791 -3.66 -13.07 34.44
C ASP A 791 -2.44 -12.26 34.91
N THR A 792 -2.28 -11.03 34.40
CA THR A 792 -1.21 -10.11 34.82
C THR A 792 -1.72 -9.12 35.86
N ILE A 793 -1.00 -8.97 36.98
CA ILE A 793 -1.19 -7.86 37.92
C ILE A 793 -0.40 -6.66 37.38
N GLN A 794 -1.11 -5.57 37.10
CA GLN A 794 -0.53 -4.33 36.59
C GLN A 794 -0.66 -3.21 37.63
N LEU A 795 0.44 -2.91 38.31
CA LEU A 795 0.51 -1.78 39.25
C LEU A 795 0.93 -0.52 38.50
N LYS A 796 0.48 0.62 39.00
CA LYS A 796 0.80 1.96 38.49
C LYS A 796 1.15 2.88 39.65
N CYS A 797 2.13 3.74 39.42
CA CYS A 797 2.45 4.85 40.30
C CYS A 797 2.65 6.12 39.46
N ILE A 798 2.16 7.26 39.96
CA ILE A 798 2.41 8.56 39.32
C ILE A 798 3.90 8.87 39.31
N THR A 799 4.38 9.71 38.38
CA THR A 799 5.76 10.15 38.44
C THR A 799 5.96 11.18 39.54
N LEU A 800 6.96 10.95 40.37
CA LEU A 800 7.47 11.85 41.39
C LEU A 800 8.92 12.23 41.07
N GLY A 801 9.27 12.22 39.78
CA GLY A 801 10.62 12.41 39.25
C GLY A 801 11.35 11.11 38.91
N ASN A 802 12.62 11.25 38.52
CA ASN A 802 13.55 10.18 38.17
C ASN A 802 14.17 9.56 39.45
N THR A 803 13.32 8.94 40.25
CA THR A 803 13.66 8.33 41.55
C THR A 803 13.34 6.82 41.57
N ALA A 804 13.79 6.11 42.60
CA ALA A 804 13.47 4.71 42.81
C ALA A 804 12.09 4.54 43.48
N TYR A 805 11.23 3.71 42.89
CA TYR A 805 9.90 3.42 43.41
C TYR A 805 9.94 2.09 44.14
N ASN A 806 10.25 2.10 45.44
CA ASN A 806 10.53 0.88 46.20
C ASN A 806 9.22 0.17 46.53
N TRP A 807 8.87 -0.81 45.70
CA TRP A 807 7.70 -1.65 45.88
C TRP A 807 8.02 -2.87 46.75
N THR A 808 7.06 -3.24 47.60
CA THR A 808 7.04 -4.51 48.33
C THR A 808 5.64 -5.11 48.24
N GLY A 809 5.53 -6.43 48.27
CA GLY A 809 4.24 -7.09 48.19
C GLY A 809 4.25 -8.55 48.66
N PRO A 810 3.08 -9.21 48.53
CA PRO A 810 2.92 -10.62 48.84
C PRO A 810 3.88 -11.51 48.04
N ASN A 811 4.07 -12.75 48.49
CA ASN A 811 4.99 -13.72 47.88
C ASN A 811 6.44 -13.20 47.70
N GLY A 812 6.89 -12.29 48.58
CA GLY A 812 8.25 -11.73 48.55
C GLY A 812 8.51 -10.74 47.40
N PHE A 813 7.47 -10.25 46.73
CA PHE A 813 7.61 -9.30 45.63
C PHE A 813 8.36 -8.03 46.05
N SER A 814 9.37 -7.61 45.28
CA SER A 814 10.02 -6.31 45.39
C SER A 814 10.56 -5.82 44.04
N THR A 815 10.53 -4.51 43.81
CA THR A 815 11.07 -3.86 42.60
C THR A 815 11.25 -2.37 42.82
N THR A 816 12.06 -1.71 41.99
CA THR A 816 12.27 -0.26 41.99
C THR A 816 11.61 0.45 40.80
N VAL A 817 10.94 -0.31 39.93
CA VAL A 817 10.26 0.20 38.73
C VAL A 817 9.00 0.98 39.13
N GLN A 818 8.79 2.16 38.54
CA GLN A 818 7.62 3.02 38.80
C GLN A 818 6.28 2.28 38.71
N SER A 819 6.04 1.60 37.58
CA SER A 819 4.77 0.91 37.28
C SER A 819 5.02 -0.55 36.87
N PRO A 820 5.21 -1.48 37.82
CA PRO A 820 5.60 -2.85 37.52
C PRO A 820 4.46 -3.71 36.95
N LYS A 821 4.84 -4.69 36.13
CA LYS A 821 3.96 -5.75 35.59
C LYS A 821 4.35 -7.09 36.19
N ILE A 822 3.41 -7.82 36.75
CA ILE A 822 3.63 -9.14 37.36
C ILE A 822 2.76 -10.14 36.59
N ALA A 823 3.38 -10.93 35.72
CA ALA A 823 2.69 -11.97 34.95
C ALA A 823 2.33 -13.18 35.82
N ASP A 824 1.42 -14.01 35.32
CA ASP A 824 1.06 -15.31 35.90
C ASP A 824 0.59 -15.22 37.37
N ALA A 825 -0.42 -14.40 37.63
CA ALA A 825 -0.95 -14.16 38.97
C ALA A 825 -1.36 -15.47 39.67
N ASP A 826 -0.95 -15.63 40.92
CA ASP A 826 -1.33 -16.76 41.79
C ASP A 826 -2.03 -16.27 43.07
N THR A 827 -2.83 -17.12 43.69
CA THR A 827 -3.56 -16.75 44.91
C THR A 827 -2.67 -16.36 46.10
N THR A 828 -1.43 -16.84 46.17
CA THR A 828 -0.43 -16.39 47.16
C THR A 828 0.05 -14.95 46.94
N MET A 829 -0.21 -14.38 45.76
CA MET A 829 0.08 -12.99 45.40
C MET A 829 -1.04 -12.03 45.86
N THR A 830 -2.09 -12.54 46.51
CA THR A 830 -3.15 -11.72 47.12
C THR A 830 -2.61 -10.98 48.34
N GLY A 831 -2.85 -9.66 48.38
CA GLY A 831 -2.48 -8.85 49.53
C GLY A 831 -2.14 -7.40 49.16
N TRP A 832 -1.51 -6.71 50.13
CA TRP A 832 -1.11 -5.32 50.00
C TRP A 832 0.23 -5.18 49.27
N TYR A 833 0.21 -4.46 48.16
CA TYR A 833 1.40 -3.95 47.48
C TYR A 833 1.64 -2.52 47.96
N ARG A 834 2.82 -2.26 48.51
CA ARG A 834 3.21 -0.99 49.14
C ARG A 834 4.36 -0.38 48.38
N VAL A 835 4.29 0.92 48.11
CA VAL A 835 5.41 1.68 47.53
C VAL A 835 5.94 2.66 48.56
N THR A 836 7.25 2.87 48.55
CA THR A 836 7.90 4.02 49.20
C THR A 836 8.76 4.72 48.17
N VAL A 837 8.51 6.02 47.98
CA VAL A 837 9.19 6.84 46.98
C VAL A 837 9.77 8.06 47.68
N MET A 838 11.01 8.42 47.37
CA MET A 838 11.56 9.74 47.70
C MET A 838 11.36 10.62 46.48
N PRO A 839 10.36 11.53 46.44
CA PRO A 839 10.17 12.40 45.30
C PRO A 839 11.45 13.18 45.02
N GLU A 840 11.82 13.33 43.75
CA GLU A 840 13.10 13.94 43.33
C GLU A 840 13.29 15.36 43.87
N PHE A 841 12.18 16.10 43.99
CA PHE A 841 12.15 17.52 44.36
C PHE A 841 11.52 17.77 45.73
N CYS A 842 11.17 16.73 46.50
CA CYS A 842 10.65 16.88 47.86
C CYS A 842 11.66 16.36 48.89
N GLY A 843 11.64 16.93 50.10
CA GLY A 843 12.55 16.55 51.19
C GLY A 843 12.15 15.29 51.96
N ASP A 844 10.92 14.80 51.79
CA ASP A 844 10.37 13.69 52.59
C ASP A 844 9.83 12.55 51.71
N PRO A 845 9.93 11.29 52.17
CA PRO A 845 9.42 10.15 51.44
C PRO A 845 7.90 10.04 51.55
N VAL A 846 7.27 9.62 50.46
CA VAL A 846 5.82 9.36 50.39
C VAL A 846 5.59 7.85 50.30
N GLN A 847 4.57 7.38 51.02
CA GLN A 847 4.18 5.98 51.04
C GLN A 847 2.71 5.83 50.69
N ASP A 848 2.40 4.79 49.92
CA ASP A 848 1.04 4.44 49.56
C ASP A 848 0.93 2.93 49.29
N SER A 849 -0.30 2.42 49.19
CA SER A 849 -0.54 1.00 48.96
C SER A 849 -1.82 0.71 48.15
N VAL A 850 -1.83 -0.48 47.55
CA VAL A 850 -2.99 -1.05 46.86
C VAL A 850 -3.15 -2.51 47.23
N TYR A 851 -4.39 -2.92 47.50
CA TYR A 851 -4.71 -4.33 47.76
C TYR A 851 -5.12 -5.00 46.45
N ILE A 852 -4.49 -6.13 46.13
CA ILE A 852 -4.85 -6.98 44.99
C ILE A 852 -5.42 -8.29 45.52
N ASN A 853 -6.55 -8.70 44.97
CA ASN A 853 -7.20 -9.97 45.23
C ASN A 853 -7.08 -10.86 43.99
N VAL A 854 -6.44 -12.02 44.14
CA VAL A 854 -6.29 -12.99 43.04
C VAL A 854 -7.26 -14.15 43.26
N TYR A 855 -8.24 -14.28 42.37
CA TYR A 855 -9.23 -15.36 42.42
C TYR A 855 -8.61 -16.70 42.00
N LYS A 856 -9.04 -17.78 42.68
CA LYS A 856 -8.69 -19.16 42.30
C LYS A 856 -9.20 -19.47 40.89
N PRO A 857 -8.59 -20.43 40.17
CA PRO A 857 -9.09 -20.87 38.88
C PRO A 857 -10.55 -21.31 38.96
N LEU A 858 -11.38 -20.86 38.00
CA LEU A 858 -12.75 -21.32 37.87
C LEU A 858 -12.76 -22.80 37.47
N THR A 859 -13.44 -23.65 38.24
CA THR A 859 -13.54 -25.09 37.98
C THR A 859 -14.96 -25.58 38.21
N THR A 860 -15.41 -26.48 37.33
CA THR A 860 -16.64 -27.26 37.51
C THR A 860 -16.28 -28.68 37.94
N GLY A 861 -16.99 -29.18 38.93
CA GLY A 861 -17.00 -30.60 39.28
C GLY A 861 -17.89 -31.42 38.35
N ALA A 862 -18.02 -32.72 38.66
CA ALA A 862 -18.92 -33.58 37.91
C ALA A 862 -20.38 -33.14 38.09
N VAL A 863 -21.14 -33.06 37.00
CA VAL A 863 -22.61 -33.12 37.07
C VAL A 863 -22.99 -34.46 37.69
N THR A 864 -24.03 -34.50 38.53
CA THR A 864 -24.59 -35.74 39.13
C THR A 864 -24.56 -36.94 38.16
N ASP A 865 -24.28 -38.15 38.68
CA ASP A 865 -24.07 -39.37 37.89
C ASP A 865 -25.17 -39.64 36.84
N SER A 866 -24.77 -40.33 35.76
CA SER A 866 -25.70 -40.76 34.71
C SER A 866 -26.84 -41.58 35.32
N GLN A 867 -28.06 -41.31 34.88
CA GLN A 867 -29.26 -41.89 35.48
C GLN A 867 -30.08 -42.66 34.44
N THR A 868 -30.66 -43.76 34.87
CA THR A 868 -31.64 -44.51 34.10
C THR A 868 -33.00 -44.35 34.73
N VAL A 869 -33.93 -43.75 34.00
CA VAL A 869 -35.25 -43.34 34.48
C VAL A 869 -36.32 -44.11 33.72
N CYS A 870 -37.41 -44.45 34.38
CA CYS A 870 -38.55 -45.05 33.70
C CYS A 870 -39.25 -43.99 32.83
N VAL A 871 -39.71 -44.37 31.64
CA VAL A 871 -40.62 -43.49 30.89
C VAL A 871 -41.81 -43.12 31.76
N ARG A 872 -42.29 -41.87 31.67
CA ARG A 872 -43.38 -41.27 32.47
C ARG A 872 -43.06 -41.03 33.95
N THR A 873 -41.82 -41.21 34.40
CA THR A 873 -41.37 -40.77 35.74
C THR A 873 -40.41 -39.57 35.64
N VAL A 874 -40.34 -38.77 36.71
CA VAL A 874 -39.46 -37.59 36.79
C VAL A 874 -38.00 -38.03 36.96
N ALA A 875 -37.09 -37.40 36.22
CA ALA A 875 -35.65 -37.59 36.39
C ALA A 875 -35.15 -36.86 37.65
N ASN A 876 -34.08 -37.35 38.26
CA ASN A 876 -33.43 -36.65 39.36
C ASN A 876 -32.88 -35.31 38.89
N THR A 877 -32.99 -34.30 39.75
CA THR A 877 -32.44 -32.96 39.52
C THR A 877 -30.92 -33.04 39.34
N LEU A 878 -30.45 -32.47 38.24
CA LEU A 878 -29.04 -32.31 37.92
C LEU A 878 -28.50 -31.09 38.65
N SER A 879 -27.27 -31.21 39.14
CA SER A 879 -26.50 -30.11 39.71
C SER A 879 -25.03 -30.32 39.40
N CYS A 880 -24.27 -29.22 39.38
CA CYS A 880 -22.82 -29.23 39.23
C CYS A 880 -22.21 -28.43 40.37
N ALA A 881 -21.20 -28.99 41.04
CA ALA A 881 -20.44 -28.25 42.03
C ALA A 881 -19.48 -27.28 41.34
N VAL A 882 -19.64 -25.97 41.58
CA VAL A 882 -18.74 -24.94 41.04
C VAL A 882 -17.79 -24.47 42.15
N ARG A 883 -16.51 -24.32 41.84
CA ARG A 883 -15.47 -23.83 42.77
C ARG A 883 -14.55 -22.83 42.07
N GLY A 884 -13.99 -21.90 42.84
CA GLY A 884 -13.05 -20.89 42.34
C GLY A 884 -13.75 -19.71 41.64
N GLY A 885 -13.01 -18.91 40.87
CA GLY A 885 -13.52 -17.65 40.31
C GLY A 885 -13.92 -16.63 41.38
N SER A 886 -14.72 -15.65 40.99
CA SER A 886 -15.17 -14.57 41.87
C SER A 886 -16.23 -15.00 42.89
N GLY A 887 -16.86 -16.16 42.69
CA GLY A 887 -18.00 -16.64 43.48
C GLY A 887 -19.36 -16.19 42.96
N VAL A 888 -19.42 -15.36 41.91
CA VAL A 888 -20.64 -14.89 41.26
C VAL A 888 -20.78 -15.56 39.90
N TYR A 889 -21.64 -16.58 39.83
CA TYR A 889 -21.77 -17.42 38.64
C TYR A 889 -23.10 -17.22 37.92
N THR A 890 -23.06 -17.35 36.59
CA THR A 890 -24.26 -17.54 35.75
C THR A 890 -24.21 -18.91 35.08
N TYR A 891 -25.38 -19.55 34.94
CA TYR A 891 -25.50 -20.91 34.41
C TYR A 891 -26.29 -20.94 33.11
N GLN A 892 -25.96 -21.87 32.23
CA GLN A 892 -26.79 -22.21 31.07
C GLN A 892 -26.71 -23.71 30.81
N TRP A 893 -27.83 -24.41 31.00
CA TRP A 893 -27.90 -25.84 30.69
C TRP A 893 -28.08 -26.07 29.18
N GLN A 894 -27.38 -27.07 28.66
CA GLN A 894 -27.52 -27.51 27.28
C GLN A 894 -27.85 -28.98 27.19
N SER A 895 -28.44 -29.39 26.06
CA SER A 895 -28.73 -30.78 25.74
C SER A 895 -28.12 -31.21 24.41
N SER A 896 -27.74 -32.49 24.32
CA SER A 896 -27.23 -33.14 23.11
C SER A 896 -27.82 -34.55 22.96
N THR A 897 -27.89 -35.04 21.73
CA THR A 897 -28.31 -36.42 21.41
C THR A 897 -27.18 -37.43 21.54
N ASN A 898 -25.91 -37.02 21.47
CA ASN A 898 -24.75 -37.92 21.45
C ASN A 898 -23.70 -37.62 22.54
N GLY A 899 -23.87 -36.54 23.30
CA GLY A 899 -23.00 -36.17 24.42
C GLY A 899 -21.62 -35.64 24.03
N THR A 900 -21.32 -35.49 22.75
CA THR A 900 -20.01 -35.01 22.25
C THR A 900 -20.14 -33.78 21.36
N THR A 901 -21.18 -33.70 20.53
CA THR A 901 -21.45 -32.60 19.60
C THR A 901 -22.95 -32.26 19.58
N GLY A 902 -23.34 -31.17 18.90
CA GLY A 902 -24.77 -30.81 18.77
C GLY A 902 -25.41 -30.33 20.07
N TRP A 903 -24.65 -29.66 20.93
CA TRP A 903 -25.16 -29.06 22.16
C TRP A 903 -26.07 -27.87 21.86
N THR A 904 -27.23 -27.84 22.51
CA THR A 904 -28.26 -26.79 22.32
C THR A 904 -28.70 -26.23 23.65
N ASN A 905 -28.80 -24.90 23.74
CA ASN A 905 -29.29 -24.22 24.94
C ASN A 905 -30.72 -24.66 25.26
N ILE A 906 -30.95 -25.02 26.51
CA ILE A 906 -32.30 -25.25 27.03
C ILE A 906 -32.84 -23.90 27.48
N ALA A 907 -33.90 -23.43 26.82
CA ALA A 907 -34.49 -22.13 27.09
C ALA A 907 -34.92 -22.00 28.57
N GLY A 908 -34.49 -20.92 29.21
CA GLY A 908 -34.82 -20.60 30.62
C GLY A 908 -34.05 -21.40 31.68
N ALA A 909 -33.24 -22.39 31.30
CA ALA A 909 -32.49 -23.21 32.25
C ALA A 909 -31.19 -22.51 32.70
N THR A 910 -31.32 -21.48 33.53
CA THR A 910 -30.22 -20.61 34.00
C THR A 910 -29.91 -20.73 35.49
N SER A 911 -30.59 -21.65 36.19
CA SER A 911 -30.34 -21.96 37.59
C SER A 911 -29.15 -22.91 37.76
N ALA A 912 -28.55 -22.90 38.96
CA ALA A 912 -27.48 -23.83 39.33
C ALA A 912 -27.89 -25.32 39.26
N THR A 913 -29.19 -25.59 39.26
CA THR A 913 -29.78 -26.92 39.15
C THR A 913 -30.75 -27.01 37.98
N TYR A 914 -30.89 -28.18 37.35
CA TYR A 914 -31.84 -28.42 36.27
C TYR A 914 -32.51 -29.79 36.40
N THR A 915 -33.83 -29.85 36.29
CA THR A 915 -34.58 -31.11 36.31
C THR A 915 -35.02 -31.44 34.88
N PRO A 916 -34.50 -32.52 34.26
CA PRO A 916 -34.90 -32.93 32.92
C PRO A 916 -36.41 -33.22 32.84
N PRO A 917 -37.08 -32.87 31.72
CA PRO A 917 -38.52 -33.11 31.57
C PRO A 917 -38.83 -34.61 31.52
N THR A 918 -40.05 -34.97 31.91
CA THR A 918 -40.55 -36.35 31.82
C THR A 918 -40.72 -36.76 30.35
N LEU A 919 -40.17 -37.90 29.96
CA LEU A 919 -40.34 -38.43 28.60
C LEU A 919 -41.32 -39.61 28.58
N ILE A 920 -42.17 -39.66 27.54
CA ILE A 920 -43.15 -40.74 27.31
C ILE A 920 -42.60 -41.90 26.46
N GLN A 921 -41.42 -41.73 25.85
CA GLN A 921 -40.74 -42.70 24.97
C GLN A 921 -39.30 -42.90 25.43
N SER A 922 -38.72 -44.06 25.08
CA SER A 922 -37.34 -44.38 25.41
C SER A 922 -36.38 -43.51 24.61
N ARG A 923 -35.47 -42.81 25.30
CA ARG A 923 -34.47 -41.95 24.68
C ARG A 923 -33.35 -41.65 25.67
N THR A 924 -32.12 -41.63 25.18
CA THR A 924 -31.00 -41.04 25.92
C THR A 924 -30.85 -39.59 25.50
N THR A 925 -30.81 -38.68 26.48
CA THR A 925 -30.45 -37.28 26.26
C THR A 925 -29.28 -36.93 27.17
N TYR A 926 -28.28 -36.25 26.61
CA TYR A 926 -27.10 -35.82 27.33
C TYR A 926 -27.27 -34.37 27.76
N TYR A 927 -26.82 -34.07 28.98
CA TYR A 927 -26.88 -32.72 29.56
C TYR A 927 -25.51 -32.31 30.06
N HIS A 928 -25.21 -31.03 29.94
CA HIS A 928 -24.11 -30.37 30.64
C HIS A 928 -24.51 -28.94 30.98
N VAL A 929 -23.71 -28.27 31.81
CA VAL A 929 -23.91 -26.87 32.15
C VAL A 929 -22.67 -26.06 31.78
N ILE A 930 -22.90 -24.92 31.14
CA ILE A 930 -21.90 -23.88 30.95
C ILE A 930 -22.02 -22.93 32.14
N VAL A 931 -20.90 -22.72 32.84
CA VAL A 931 -20.80 -21.81 33.96
C VAL A 931 -19.90 -20.66 33.54
N THR A 932 -20.39 -19.43 33.68
CA THR A 932 -19.65 -18.21 33.38
C THR A 932 -19.43 -17.41 34.67
N ASP A 933 -18.21 -16.92 34.83
CA ASP A 933 -17.72 -16.03 35.89
C ASP A 933 -16.87 -14.92 35.25
N ARG A 934 -16.47 -13.90 36.03
CA ARG A 934 -15.46 -12.92 35.58
C ARG A 934 -14.16 -13.60 35.11
N CYS A 935 -13.76 -14.68 35.77
CA CYS A 935 -12.54 -15.43 35.44
C CYS A 935 -12.69 -16.39 34.25
N GLY A 936 -13.78 -16.27 33.49
CA GLY A 936 -13.96 -16.98 32.25
C GLY A 936 -15.13 -17.96 32.28
N ILE A 937 -15.07 -18.93 31.37
CA ILE A 937 -16.16 -19.86 31.10
C ILE A 937 -15.63 -21.28 31.22
N VAL A 938 -16.34 -22.12 31.95
CA VAL A 938 -16.06 -23.56 32.05
C VAL A 938 -17.31 -24.36 31.74
N THR A 939 -17.10 -25.50 31.09
CA THR A 939 -18.16 -26.45 30.76
C THR A 939 -17.99 -27.68 31.64
N SER A 940 -19.07 -28.13 32.27
CA SER A 940 -19.06 -29.36 33.04
C SER A 940 -18.84 -30.58 32.14
N ASN A 941 -18.56 -31.75 32.73
CA ASN A 941 -18.69 -33.01 32.00
C ASN A 941 -20.14 -33.22 31.50
N SER A 942 -20.28 -34.02 30.45
CA SER A 942 -21.59 -34.49 29.97
C SER A 942 -22.11 -35.63 30.86
N MET A 943 -23.41 -35.62 31.15
CA MET A 943 -24.09 -36.72 31.84
C MET A 943 -25.25 -37.24 30.98
N ALA A 944 -25.52 -38.55 31.05
CA ALA A 944 -26.58 -39.19 30.29
C ALA A 944 -27.83 -39.43 31.16
N VAL A 945 -29.00 -39.04 30.64
CA VAL A 945 -30.31 -39.42 31.18
C VAL A 945 -30.95 -40.40 30.19
N ASN A 946 -30.98 -41.68 30.56
CA ASN A 946 -31.53 -42.75 29.75
C ASN A 946 -32.96 -43.09 30.20
N PHE A 947 -33.95 -42.68 29.43
CA PHE A 947 -35.33 -43.09 29.64
C PHE A 947 -35.55 -44.47 29.00
N LYS A 948 -35.99 -45.46 29.78
CA LYS A 948 -36.31 -46.81 29.29
C LYS A 948 -37.66 -47.33 29.82
N PRO A 949 -38.25 -48.35 29.19
CA PRO A 949 -39.46 -48.98 29.70
C PRO A 949 -39.14 -49.70 31.01
N CYS A 950 -39.98 -49.49 32.02
CA CYS A 950 -39.90 -50.23 33.27
C CYS A 950 -41.14 -51.09 33.44
N TYR A 951 -40.94 -52.30 33.94
CA TYR A 951 -42.05 -53.15 34.36
C TYR A 951 -42.55 -52.66 35.71
N ILE A 952 -43.76 -52.11 35.73
CA ILE A 952 -44.51 -51.92 36.97
C ILE A 952 -45.20 -53.25 37.24
N PRO A 953 -44.87 -53.98 38.33
CA PRO A 953 -45.68 -55.11 38.74
C PRO A 953 -47.05 -54.59 39.16
N VAL A 954 -48.03 -54.68 38.27
CA VAL A 954 -49.43 -54.44 38.63
C VAL A 954 -49.91 -55.64 39.44
N ASN A 955 -50.37 -55.38 40.66
CA ASN A 955 -51.04 -56.39 41.48
C ASN A 955 -52.26 -56.92 40.68
N PRO A 956 -52.34 -58.23 40.36
CA PRO A 956 -53.44 -58.80 39.60
C PRO A 956 -54.81 -58.66 40.27
N ASN A 957 -54.89 -58.25 41.54
CA ASN A 957 -56.13 -58.22 42.32
C ASN A 957 -57.06 -57.01 42.08
N ILE A 958 -56.80 -56.14 41.08
CA ILE A 958 -57.78 -55.12 40.64
C ILE A 958 -58.60 -55.67 39.46
N ARG A 959 -59.35 -56.75 39.72
CA ARG A 959 -60.57 -57.13 39.00
C ARG A 959 -61.55 -57.78 39.97
N SER A 960 -62.37 -56.95 40.61
CA SER A 960 -63.65 -57.37 41.17
C SER A 960 -64.68 -56.29 40.85
N ARG A 961 -65.54 -56.58 39.86
CA ARG A 961 -66.77 -55.84 39.61
C ARG A 961 -67.78 -56.28 40.67
N GLY A 962 -68.23 -55.34 41.50
CA GLY A 962 -69.45 -55.52 42.27
C GLY A 962 -70.66 -55.63 41.34
N GLY A 963 -71.51 -56.60 41.59
CA GLY A 963 -72.89 -56.64 41.15
C GLY A 963 -73.77 -57.00 42.35
N ARG A 964 -74.50 -55.99 42.85
CA ARG A 964 -75.42 -55.98 44.01
C ARG A 964 -74.82 -56.23 45.39
#